data_AF-A0A4U6BEH3-F1
#
_entry.id   AF-A0A4U6BEH3-F1
#
_cell.length_a   1.000
_cell.length_b   1.000
_cell.length_c   1.000
_cell.angle_alpha   90.00
_cell.angle_beta   90.00
_cell.angle_gamma   90.00
#
_symmetry.space_group_name_H-M   'P 1'
#
loop_
_entity.id
_entity.type
_entity.pdbx_description
1 polymer ?
#
loop_
_entity_poly.entity_id
_entity_poly.type
_entity_poly.pdbx_seq_one_letter_code
_entity_poly.pdbx_strand_id
1 'polypeptide(L)'
;MAIFSGIAAAISGVVSAVSGFIGGLGVVGSFLLKTAVGVGLSLLAQSLAGKPKDPTFSINGTLQGGGDISRSFIMGRTATAGSLVFVNTWGQDGDTPNAYLTQVIALSDLPVRGLAEVWVNGELVTLGGLTDRGYAVNEYPDSLWVKFYDGTQTTADSFLFTSVSNGNRWWNPDRIGRGVAYAIVTARVSKNMFSGVPSFKFALEGMRLYDPSRDSTVGGVGGHRWVDPSTWGGDGDFLPAVQIYNLLRGITYNGQWFYGLQNLSSSRLPAAAWIAQIEKHRAGTLESTGWVNTYRSGGEIQVDAPLTSAVEALLTACQGKISEVGGVYYLHSGAPDAPVVAFTDDDILSTEEQEFTPFLGLADTINGVSANYPSPADGWVAKTAPPLYRTDLEAIDGNRRLMADVDLNFVPYPEQVQRLMKSALEEARRFRRHTIVLPPKFWAYATPGTVFSWTSERNGYIAKLMRIDGVADRANLDVMIDITEVDPADYDWSSDTEFKPPVDGQLGVIRPTPQPIVDWFAEPATIKDAAGDDRRPAIRLTWDNTDGRLDDVVGIEYEVRLQATLEKVSEGRTDQPQVGSMLISQSLLPNESYVVRGRYIPGGDRPVLWSGFIPVITPNILLSDKDVFVDVDLTGVEEALGWLRNSTRTAQDAIDGLIAGMMELSVVAYKDTRNLAREFSVELGAARAEYREDIQLAVNETMAVAGKVESLTAALGGSSAFVNVAWAAIAAPSGYAARYGVTAAVNDGAYRAASLLLDVPANPALPTRVIVQAGQFVVASDDGATIKRPFTVQDGVLYANDIRVNTLSAFSSVLGNVDISNAYIGTLTVGTSNIDPGAITVVASNSQGASESPINVTITHGLGSPTLRIDYQAAIATTTAFGDEIKKTFTLTSVNDSSTLDALIVNNRQAAAGTIGDTSFALFSPPSGRTQTTFRITPSVNGALPTQSMRIVAQAFKR
;
A
#
# COMPACT_ATOMS: atom_id res chain seq x y z
N MET A 1 18.78 -34.56 -60.26
CA MET A 1 17.75 -33.48 -60.22
C MET A 1 17.11 -33.50 -58.83
N ALA A 2 17.76 -33.10 -57.74
CA ALA A 2 18.32 -31.80 -57.32
C ALA A 2 17.36 -30.85 -56.55
N ILE A 3 16.09 -31.21 -56.31
CA ILE A 3 15.19 -30.42 -55.43
C ILE A 3 14.59 -31.26 -54.26
N PHE A 4 14.76 -32.59 -54.25
CA PHE A 4 14.24 -33.45 -53.18
C PHE A 4 15.29 -33.90 -52.13
N SER A 5 16.50 -33.35 -52.17
CA SER A 5 17.58 -33.66 -51.21
C SER A 5 17.85 -32.56 -50.18
N GLY A 6 17.12 -31.43 -50.22
CA GLY A 6 17.38 -30.26 -49.37
C GLY A 6 16.65 -30.24 -48.02
N ILE A 7 15.60 -31.05 -47.83
CA ILE A 7 14.77 -31.03 -46.60
C ILE A 7 15.15 -32.16 -45.61
N ALA A 8 15.90 -33.17 -46.06
CA ALA A 8 16.44 -34.22 -45.19
C ALA A 8 17.71 -33.79 -44.40
N ALA A 9 18.33 -32.65 -44.75
CA ALA A 9 19.56 -32.17 -44.12
C ALA A 9 19.34 -31.18 -42.95
N ALA A 10 18.09 -30.76 -42.68
CA ALA A 10 17.76 -29.83 -41.59
C ALA A 10 17.14 -30.54 -40.36
N ILE A 11 17.04 -31.89 -40.38
CA ILE A 11 16.53 -32.73 -39.29
C ILE A 11 17.66 -33.57 -38.65
N SER A 12 18.92 -33.33 -39.01
CA SER A 12 20.08 -34.12 -38.54
C SER A 12 21.04 -33.37 -37.60
N GLY A 13 20.59 -32.31 -36.92
CA GLY A 13 21.37 -31.60 -35.90
C GLY A 13 20.75 -31.79 -34.53
N VAL A 14 21.47 -32.52 -33.65
CA VAL A 14 21.12 -32.85 -32.25
C VAL A 14 20.16 -34.05 -32.09
N VAL A 15 20.64 -35.22 -32.52
CA VAL A 15 20.39 -36.51 -31.84
C VAL A 15 21.77 -37.13 -31.61
N SER A 16 22.43 -36.77 -30.52
CA SER A 16 23.62 -37.53 -30.07
C SER A 16 23.16 -38.73 -29.27
N ALA A 17 22.71 -39.76 -30.00
CA ALA A 17 22.97 -41.20 -29.79
C ALA A 17 21.89 -42.02 -30.53
N VAL A 18 22.27 -42.46 -31.75
CA VAL A 18 21.69 -43.59 -32.50
C VAL A 18 20.33 -43.38 -33.19
N SER A 19 20.36 -42.83 -34.41
CA SER A 19 19.74 -43.43 -35.62
C SER A 19 19.87 -42.47 -36.81
N GLY A 20 20.41 -42.96 -37.94
CA GLY A 20 20.32 -42.24 -39.22
C GLY A 20 21.62 -42.01 -40.01
N PHE A 21 22.52 -42.99 -40.12
CA PHE A 21 23.41 -43.08 -41.29
C PHE A 21 23.11 -44.36 -42.07
N ILE A 22 22.11 -44.34 -42.97
CA ILE A 22 22.14 -45.15 -44.20
C ILE A 22 21.49 -44.34 -45.33
N GLY A 23 22.33 -43.92 -46.26
CA GLY A 23 21.95 -43.38 -47.56
C GLY A 23 23.14 -43.49 -48.52
N GLY A 24 23.52 -44.71 -48.91
CA GLY A 24 24.62 -44.93 -49.86
C GLY A 24 24.83 -46.42 -50.20
N LEU A 25 24.61 -46.76 -51.47
CA LEU A 25 24.68 -48.09 -52.07
C LEU A 25 26.07 -48.77 -51.92
N GLY A 26 26.12 -50.06 -51.58
CA GLY A 26 27.32 -50.89 -51.74
C GLY A 26 27.35 -52.15 -50.87
N VAL A 27 27.67 -53.27 -51.48
CA VAL A 27 27.79 -54.61 -50.87
C VAL A 27 28.80 -54.60 -49.72
N VAL A 28 28.51 -55.32 -48.61
CA VAL A 28 29.33 -55.56 -47.39
C VAL A 28 29.12 -54.56 -46.24
N GLY A 29 28.61 -55.02 -45.08
CA GLY A 29 28.77 -54.29 -43.81
C GLY A 29 27.80 -54.59 -42.67
N SER A 30 27.72 -55.83 -42.18
CA SER A 30 27.09 -56.20 -40.89
C SER A 30 27.85 -55.67 -39.65
N PHE A 31 28.45 -54.48 -39.74
CA PHE A 31 29.41 -53.94 -38.77
C PHE A 31 29.00 -52.60 -38.16
N LEU A 32 27.81 -52.07 -38.47
CA LEU A 32 27.37 -50.72 -38.08
C LEU A 32 26.28 -50.65 -37.00
N LEU A 33 25.98 -51.76 -36.30
CA LEU A 33 25.20 -51.72 -35.04
C LEU A 33 26.08 -51.89 -33.78
N LYS A 34 27.25 -52.54 -33.90
CA LYS A 34 28.12 -52.85 -32.74
C LYS A 34 28.83 -51.64 -32.10
N THR A 35 28.80 -50.47 -32.74
CA THR A 35 29.42 -49.24 -32.22
C THR A 35 28.41 -48.23 -31.67
N ALA A 36 27.13 -48.60 -31.65
CA ALA A 36 26.03 -47.74 -31.27
C ALA A 36 25.22 -48.41 -30.16
N VAL A 37 25.82 -48.59 -28.99
CA VAL A 37 25.13 -49.03 -27.77
C VAL A 37 24.05 -47.99 -27.45
N GLY A 38 22.82 -48.27 -27.88
CA GLY A 38 21.66 -47.41 -27.69
C GLY A 38 21.40 -47.19 -26.21
N VAL A 39 21.46 -45.94 -25.77
CA VAL A 39 21.10 -45.59 -24.40
C VAL A 39 19.57 -45.61 -24.32
N GLY A 40 19.00 -46.76 -23.97
CA GLY A 40 17.56 -46.96 -23.78
C GLY A 40 16.93 -46.24 -22.60
N LEU A 41 17.71 -45.51 -21.80
CA LEU A 41 17.25 -44.81 -20.61
C LEU A 41 16.23 -43.71 -20.93
N SER A 42 15.34 -43.35 -19.99
CA SER A 42 14.50 -42.15 -20.13
C SER A 42 15.37 -40.93 -20.40
N LEU A 43 14.87 -39.88 -21.06
CA LEU A 43 15.70 -38.70 -21.30
C LEU A 43 16.27 -38.11 -20.00
N LEU A 44 15.54 -38.24 -18.91
CA LEU A 44 16.02 -37.90 -17.59
C LEU A 44 17.18 -38.82 -17.15
N ALA A 45 17.04 -40.14 -17.27
CA ALA A 45 18.14 -41.06 -16.99
C ALA A 45 19.33 -40.94 -17.98
N GLN A 46 19.10 -40.46 -19.21
CA GLN A 46 20.16 -40.10 -20.16
C GLN A 46 20.88 -38.80 -19.76
N SER A 47 20.14 -37.81 -19.26
CA SER A 47 20.72 -36.55 -18.77
C SER A 47 21.65 -36.78 -17.59
N LEU A 48 21.34 -37.76 -16.74
CA LEU A 48 22.21 -38.22 -15.65
C LEU A 48 23.56 -38.77 -16.15
N ALA A 49 23.64 -39.25 -17.40
CA ALA A 49 24.87 -39.78 -18.01
C ALA A 49 25.73 -38.72 -18.72
N GLY A 50 25.38 -37.42 -18.63
CA GLY A 50 26.28 -36.31 -18.99
C GLY A 50 26.32 -35.88 -20.46
N LYS A 51 25.18 -35.75 -21.15
CA LYS A 51 25.12 -35.18 -22.52
C LYS A 51 25.49 -33.67 -22.54
N PRO A 52 25.99 -33.13 -23.67
CA PRO A 52 26.26 -31.70 -23.83
C PRO A 52 25.02 -30.86 -23.53
N LYS A 53 25.20 -29.76 -22.78
CA LYS A 53 24.11 -28.89 -22.32
C LYS A 53 23.57 -28.05 -23.49
N ASP A 54 22.45 -28.49 -24.05
CA ASP A 54 21.64 -27.71 -25.01
C ASP A 54 21.07 -26.43 -24.36
N PRO A 55 20.62 -25.43 -25.15
CA PRO A 55 20.06 -24.19 -24.62
C PRO A 55 18.96 -24.49 -23.59
N THR A 56 19.21 -24.08 -22.34
CA THR A 56 18.29 -24.31 -21.23
C THR A 56 17.13 -23.34 -21.29
N PHE A 57 15.90 -23.86 -21.26
CA PHE A 57 14.71 -23.07 -20.96
C PHE A 57 14.69 -22.68 -19.48
N SER A 58 15.55 -21.74 -19.08
CA SER A 58 15.49 -21.17 -17.74
C SER A 58 14.39 -20.11 -17.69
N ILE A 59 13.74 -19.97 -16.55
CA ILE A 59 12.86 -18.82 -16.30
C ILE A 59 13.64 -17.54 -16.53
N ASN A 60 13.13 -16.69 -17.42
CA ASN A 60 13.73 -15.41 -17.68
C ASN A 60 13.42 -14.48 -16.49
N GLY A 61 14.43 -14.23 -15.66
CA GLY A 61 14.28 -13.48 -14.41
C GLY A 61 14.29 -11.96 -14.58
N THR A 62 14.60 -11.45 -15.78
CA THR A 62 14.73 -10.02 -16.06
C THR A 62 13.88 -9.60 -17.25
N LEU A 63 13.27 -8.42 -17.13
CA LEU A 63 12.48 -7.83 -18.21
C LEU A 63 13.40 -7.43 -19.37
N GLN A 64 13.16 -8.00 -20.55
CA GLN A 64 13.95 -7.69 -21.74
C GLN A 64 13.24 -6.64 -22.60
N GLY A 65 13.98 -5.64 -23.08
CA GLY A 65 13.47 -4.61 -23.99
C GLY A 65 14.38 -4.47 -25.21
N GLY A 66 13.82 -4.44 -26.41
CA GLY A 66 14.58 -4.40 -27.66
C GLY A 66 13.75 -4.84 -28.86
N GLY A 67 14.20 -4.51 -30.08
CA GLY A 67 13.53 -4.91 -31.32
C GLY A 67 13.85 -6.34 -31.78
N ASP A 68 14.79 -7.01 -31.12
CA ASP A 68 15.28 -8.35 -31.45
C ASP A 68 15.18 -9.26 -30.22
N ILE A 69 13.95 -9.49 -29.76
CA ILE A 69 13.62 -10.45 -28.70
C ILE A 69 12.85 -11.59 -29.35
N SER A 70 13.27 -12.83 -29.08
CA SER A 70 12.55 -14.01 -29.57
C SER A 70 11.12 -14.03 -29.04
N ARG A 71 10.18 -14.45 -29.89
CA ARG A 71 8.79 -14.65 -29.48
C ARG A 71 8.72 -15.86 -28.54
N SER A 72 7.87 -15.81 -27.53
CA SER A 72 7.73 -16.91 -26.58
C SER A 72 6.29 -17.18 -26.21
N PHE A 73 5.98 -18.42 -25.86
CA PHE A 73 4.64 -18.81 -25.41
C PHE A 73 4.72 -19.72 -24.20
N ILE A 74 3.65 -19.69 -23.40
CA ILE A 74 3.59 -20.41 -22.13
C ILE A 74 2.72 -21.66 -22.27
N MET A 75 3.24 -22.80 -21.81
CA MET A 75 2.48 -24.04 -21.61
C MET A 75 2.49 -24.41 -20.12
N GLY A 76 1.38 -24.97 -19.62
CA GLY A 76 1.25 -25.33 -18.21
C GLY A 76 1.35 -24.12 -17.26
N ARG A 77 1.78 -24.35 -16.00
CA ARG A 77 1.98 -23.27 -15.02
C ARG A 77 3.45 -22.91 -14.92
N THR A 78 3.80 -21.67 -15.24
CA THR A 78 5.17 -21.15 -15.09
C THR A 78 5.17 -19.65 -14.85
N ALA A 79 6.32 -19.07 -14.52
CA ALA A 79 6.47 -17.62 -14.44
C ALA A 79 7.40 -17.07 -15.53
N THR A 80 7.14 -15.83 -15.93
CA THR A 80 7.98 -15.08 -16.86
C THR A 80 8.07 -13.61 -16.43
N ALA A 81 9.21 -12.97 -16.67
CA ALA A 81 9.32 -11.52 -16.61
C ALA A 81 8.70 -10.82 -17.84
N GLY A 82 8.50 -11.58 -18.92
CA GLY A 82 8.00 -11.07 -20.19
C GLY A 82 8.98 -10.16 -20.93
N SER A 83 8.48 -9.50 -21.97
CA SER A 83 9.22 -8.53 -22.78
C SER A 83 8.52 -7.16 -22.78
N LEU A 84 9.31 -6.09 -22.68
CA LEU A 84 8.81 -4.73 -22.63
C LEU A 84 8.40 -4.26 -24.04
N VAL A 85 7.11 -4.00 -24.22
CA VAL A 85 6.53 -3.51 -25.48
C VAL A 85 6.43 -1.99 -25.51
N PHE A 86 6.05 -1.39 -24.38
CA PHE A 86 5.84 0.05 -24.28
C PHE A 86 6.13 0.55 -22.87
N VAL A 87 6.66 1.76 -22.78
CA VAL A 87 6.84 2.46 -21.50
C VAL A 87 6.66 3.95 -21.70
N ASN A 88 5.94 4.61 -20.79
CA ASN A 88 5.81 6.06 -20.80
C ASN A 88 5.65 6.64 -19.39
N THR A 89 6.11 7.86 -19.20
CA THR A 89 5.80 8.67 -18.02
C THR A 89 4.73 9.71 -18.36
N TRP A 90 3.78 9.93 -17.46
CA TRP A 90 2.59 10.75 -17.74
C TRP A 90 1.89 11.22 -16.46
N GLY A 91 0.84 12.03 -16.65
CA GLY A 91 -0.06 12.48 -15.60
C GLY A 91 0.53 13.56 -14.69
N GLN A 92 -0.28 13.97 -13.73
CA GLN A 92 0.05 14.96 -12.72
C GLN A 92 -0.58 14.52 -11.39
N ASP A 93 0.12 14.76 -10.30
CA ASP A 93 -0.35 14.50 -8.95
C ASP A 93 0.00 15.69 -8.06
N GLY A 94 -1.03 16.43 -7.64
CA GLY A 94 -0.87 17.79 -7.12
C GLY A 94 -0.14 18.67 -8.14
N ASP A 95 0.96 19.30 -7.73
CA ASP A 95 1.80 20.14 -8.60
C ASP A 95 2.95 19.37 -9.27
N THR A 96 3.03 18.04 -9.09
CA THR A 96 4.13 17.23 -9.65
C THR A 96 3.76 16.71 -11.06
N PRO A 97 4.41 17.20 -12.14
CA PRO A 97 4.20 16.65 -13.47
C PRO A 97 4.91 15.30 -13.64
N ASN A 98 4.41 14.45 -14.55
CA ASN A 98 4.92 13.11 -14.84
C ASN A 98 4.94 12.17 -13.62
N ALA A 99 3.90 12.25 -12.79
CA ALA A 99 3.80 11.51 -11.54
C ALA A 99 3.63 9.99 -11.69
N TYR A 100 3.40 9.47 -12.91
CA TYR A 100 3.17 8.04 -13.15
C TYR A 100 4.08 7.49 -14.25
N LEU A 101 4.50 6.24 -14.07
CA LEU A 101 5.20 5.41 -15.05
C LEU A 101 4.28 4.23 -15.40
N THR A 102 3.98 4.05 -16.70
CA THR A 102 3.21 2.89 -17.17
C THR A 102 4.05 2.07 -18.14
N GLN A 103 4.07 0.75 -17.94
CA GLN A 103 4.74 -0.24 -18.78
C GLN A 103 3.72 -1.24 -19.33
N VAL A 104 3.86 -1.62 -20.60
CA VAL A 104 3.14 -2.74 -21.22
C VAL A 104 4.14 -3.85 -21.48
N ILE A 105 3.89 -5.01 -20.89
CA ILE A 105 4.78 -6.17 -20.88
C ILE A 105 4.05 -7.33 -21.56
N ALA A 106 4.59 -7.83 -22.67
CA ALA A 106 4.09 -9.06 -23.31
C ALA A 106 4.57 -10.27 -22.51
N LEU A 107 3.64 -11.16 -22.17
CA LEU A 107 3.91 -12.33 -21.33
C LEU A 107 3.84 -13.65 -22.11
N SER A 108 3.07 -13.69 -23.20
CA SER A 108 2.97 -14.84 -24.09
C SER A 108 2.45 -14.39 -25.46
N ASP A 109 3.12 -14.81 -26.53
CA ASP A 109 2.74 -14.59 -27.94
C ASP A 109 1.59 -15.48 -28.43
N LEU A 110 0.95 -16.20 -27.51
CA LEU A 110 -0.30 -16.93 -27.71
C LEU A 110 -1.24 -16.67 -26.53
N PRO A 111 -2.57 -16.75 -26.72
CA PRO A 111 -3.52 -16.60 -25.64
C PRO A 111 -3.30 -17.64 -24.53
N VAL A 112 -3.42 -17.19 -23.30
CA VAL A 112 -3.21 -18.00 -22.10
C VAL A 112 -4.54 -18.21 -21.35
N ARG A 113 -4.55 -19.13 -20.40
CA ARG A 113 -5.75 -19.42 -19.60
C ARG A 113 -6.01 -18.32 -18.58
N GLY A 114 -4.96 -17.78 -17.96
CA GLY A 114 -5.09 -16.66 -17.01
C GLY A 114 -3.80 -16.32 -16.27
N LEU A 115 -3.88 -15.28 -15.44
CA LEU A 115 -2.84 -14.86 -14.52
C LEU A 115 -3.08 -15.51 -13.15
N ALA A 116 -2.09 -16.23 -12.64
CA ALA A 116 -2.16 -16.90 -11.34
C ALA A 116 -1.54 -16.05 -10.22
N GLU A 117 -0.35 -15.48 -10.43
CA GLU A 117 0.39 -14.72 -9.42
C GLU A 117 1.13 -13.54 -10.05
N VAL A 118 1.34 -12.49 -9.24
CA VAL A 118 2.23 -11.37 -9.57
C VAL A 118 3.27 -11.26 -8.47
N TRP A 119 4.52 -11.13 -8.87
CA TRP A 119 5.66 -10.92 -7.98
C TRP A 119 6.29 -9.56 -8.28
N VAL A 120 6.53 -8.78 -7.24
CA VAL A 120 7.14 -7.44 -7.32
C VAL A 120 8.37 -7.40 -6.43
N ASN A 121 9.53 -7.09 -6.98
CA ASN A 121 10.80 -7.06 -6.25
C ASN A 121 11.12 -8.35 -5.47
N GLY A 122 10.69 -9.50 -5.99
CA GLY A 122 10.90 -10.81 -5.36
C GLY A 122 9.90 -11.17 -4.27
N GLU A 123 8.86 -10.36 -4.03
CA GLU A 123 7.78 -10.63 -3.09
C GLU A 123 6.47 -10.92 -3.83
N LEU A 124 5.73 -11.95 -3.40
CA LEU A 124 4.40 -12.25 -3.91
C LEU A 124 3.43 -11.17 -3.45
N VAL A 125 2.71 -10.55 -4.38
CA VAL A 125 1.79 -9.45 -4.06
C VAL A 125 0.32 -9.86 -4.24
N THR A 126 -0.55 -9.17 -3.53
CA THR A 126 -2.00 -9.36 -3.60
C THR A 126 -2.68 -8.24 -4.38
N LEU A 127 -3.56 -8.62 -5.31
CA LEU A 127 -4.33 -7.67 -6.12
C LEU A 127 -5.63 -7.31 -5.38
N GLY A 128 -5.85 -6.01 -5.18
CA GLY A 128 -7.00 -5.41 -4.51
C GLY A 128 -8.09 -4.95 -5.48
N GLY A 129 -8.66 -3.78 -5.21
CA GLY A 129 -9.76 -3.22 -6.00
C GLY A 129 -9.35 -2.81 -7.42
N LEU A 130 -10.24 -3.03 -8.39
CA LEU A 130 -10.06 -2.57 -9.77
C LEU A 130 -10.27 -1.04 -9.85
N THR A 131 -9.33 -0.37 -10.49
CA THR A 131 -9.39 1.05 -10.85
C THR A 131 -9.19 1.22 -12.35
N ASP A 132 -9.29 2.45 -12.86
CA ASP A 132 -8.97 2.76 -14.26
C ASP A 132 -7.53 2.37 -14.64
N ARG A 133 -6.59 2.40 -13.68
CA ARG A 133 -5.17 2.04 -13.86
C ARG A 133 -4.92 0.52 -13.83
N GLY A 134 -5.92 -0.27 -13.43
CA GLY A 134 -5.78 -1.69 -13.13
C GLY A 134 -6.13 -2.02 -11.67
N TYR A 135 -5.88 -3.26 -11.29
CA TYR A 135 -6.02 -3.73 -9.91
C TYR A 135 -4.91 -3.13 -9.04
N ALA A 136 -5.27 -2.47 -7.94
CA ALA A 136 -4.30 -1.93 -6.99
C ALA A 136 -3.51 -3.07 -6.33
N VAL A 137 -2.22 -2.86 -6.10
CA VAL A 137 -1.38 -3.84 -5.39
C VAL A 137 -1.39 -3.49 -3.90
N ASN A 138 -1.91 -4.38 -3.05
CA ASN A 138 -2.18 -4.06 -1.64
C ASN A 138 -0.92 -3.75 -0.83
N GLU A 139 0.21 -4.37 -1.17
CA GLU A 139 1.52 -4.16 -0.52
C GLU A 139 2.17 -2.83 -0.94
N TYR A 140 1.60 -2.18 -1.96
CA TYR A 140 2.01 -0.88 -2.51
C TYR A 140 0.78 0.02 -2.73
N PRO A 141 0.01 0.32 -1.67
CA PRO A 141 -1.24 1.05 -1.78
C PRO A 141 -1.01 2.43 -2.39
N ASP A 142 -1.92 2.85 -3.26
CA ASP A 142 -1.87 4.12 -3.99
C ASP A 142 -0.56 4.38 -4.78
N SER A 143 0.19 3.31 -5.05
CA SER A 143 1.54 3.40 -5.63
C SER A 143 1.76 2.46 -6.81
N LEU A 144 1.05 1.33 -6.87
CA LEU A 144 1.22 0.34 -7.94
C LEU A 144 -0.11 -0.30 -8.35
N TRP A 145 -0.31 -0.46 -9.66
CA TRP A 145 -1.48 -1.09 -10.26
C TRP A 145 -1.07 -2.04 -11.38
N VAL A 146 -1.79 -3.16 -11.51
CA VAL A 146 -1.57 -4.17 -12.56
C VAL A 146 -2.89 -4.49 -13.26
N LYS A 147 -2.88 -4.52 -14.59
CA LYS A 147 -4.01 -4.93 -15.42
C LYS A 147 -3.54 -6.03 -16.38
N PHE A 148 -4.30 -7.10 -16.48
CA PHE A 148 -3.93 -8.28 -17.28
C PHE A 148 -4.91 -8.51 -18.42
N TYR A 149 -4.36 -8.91 -19.57
CA TYR A 149 -5.07 -9.31 -20.78
C TYR A 149 -4.58 -10.69 -21.21
N ASP A 150 -5.50 -11.61 -21.47
CA ASP A 150 -5.20 -13.03 -21.70
C ASP A 150 -4.84 -13.37 -23.16
N GLY A 151 -4.87 -12.40 -24.08
CA GLY A 151 -4.61 -12.58 -25.51
C GLY A 151 -5.88 -12.70 -26.36
N THR A 152 -7.06 -12.78 -25.76
CA THR A 152 -8.36 -12.89 -26.48
C THR A 152 -9.03 -11.53 -26.73
N GLN A 153 -8.46 -10.44 -26.20
CA GLN A 153 -8.99 -9.09 -26.34
C GLN A 153 -9.23 -8.67 -27.81
N THR A 154 -10.34 -7.98 -28.02
CA THR A 154 -10.77 -7.49 -29.33
C THR A 154 -10.64 -5.98 -29.50
N THR A 155 -10.43 -5.26 -28.41
CA THR A 155 -10.30 -3.79 -28.34
C THR A 155 -9.05 -3.44 -27.54
N ALA A 156 -8.36 -2.37 -27.93
CA ALA A 156 -7.23 -1.86 -27.15
C ALA A 156 -7.70 -1.33 -25.80
N ASP A 157 -6.81 -1.36 -24.81
CA ASP A 157 -7.06 -0.74 -23.51
C ASP A 157 -7.22 0.78 -23.66
N SER A 158 -8.38 1.31 -23.23
CA SER A 158 -8.69 2.73 -23.36
C SER A 158 -7.77 3.62 -22.57
N PHE A 159 -7.35 3.18 -21.38
CA PHE A 159 -6.50 3.96 -20.49
C PHE A 159 -5.13 4.26 -21.11
N LEU A 160 -4.56 3.31 -21.88
CA LEU A 160 -3.29 3.54 -22.61
C LEU A 160 -3.36 4.68 -23.63
N PHE A 161 -4.46 4.79 -24.38
CA PHE A 161 -4.56 5.80 -25.45
C PHE A 161 -5.26 7.09 -25.03
N THR A 162 -6.04 7.10 -23.95
CA THR A 162 -6.69 8.32 -23.43
C THR A 162 -5.84 9.06 -22.41
N SER A 163 -5.11 8.33 -21.55
CA SER A 163 -4.46 8.92 -20.36
C SER A 163 -2.94 8.81 -20.41
N VAL A 164 -2.42 7.64 -20.83
CA VAL A 164 -0.97 7.37 -20.81
C VAL A 164 -0.25 7.97 -22.03
N SER A 165 -0.92 8.07 -23.17
CA SER A 165 -0.32 8.58 -24.41
C SER A 165 -0.07 10.09 -24.38
N ASN A 166 1.08 10.52 -24.89
CA ASN A 166 1.44 11.94 -25.02
C ASN A 166 2.13 12.22 -26.37
N GLY A 167 2.44 13.50 -26.65
CA GLY A 167 3.03 13.91 -27.93
C GLY A 167 4.37 13.26 -28.30
N ASN A 168 5.10 12.69 -27.33
CA ASN A 168 6.38 12.01 -27.57
C ASN A 168 6.23 10.49 -27.71
N ARG A 169 5.24 9.88 -27.06
CA ARG A 169 4.99 8.43 -27.08
C ARG A 169 3.49 8.14 -27.09
N TRP A 170 3.03 7.50 -28.17
CA TRP A 170 1.62 7.22 -28.41
C TRP A 170 1.32 5.72 -28.46
N TRP A 171 0.24 5.30 -27.81
CA TRP A 171 -0.39 3.99 -27.97
C TRP A 171 -1.65 4.15 -28.82
N ASN A 172 -1.63 3.66 -30.06
CA ASN A 172 -2.78 3.85 -30.94
C ASN A 172 -3.95 2.92 -30.55
N PRO A 173 -5.23 3.33 -30.77
CA PRO A 173 -6.39 2.48 -30.48
C PRO A 173 -6.46 1.16 -31.28
N ASP A 174 -5.66 1.01 -32.34
CA ASP A 174 -5.51 -0.22 -33.12
C ASP A 174 -4.46 -1.20 -32.53
N ARG A 175 -3.67 -0.77 -31.54
CA ARG A 175 -2.73 -1.62 -30.80
C ARG A 175 -3.47 -2.45 -29.75
N ILE A 176 -4.21 -3.44 -30.22
CA ILE A 176 -5.03 -4.34 -29.39
C ILE A 176 -4.18 -5.40 -28.69
N GLY A 177 -3.06 -5.81 -29.30
CA GLY A 177 -2.28 -6.96 -28.84
C GLY A 177 -3.01 -8.29 -29.05
N ARG A 178 -3.88 -8.40 -30.07
CA ARG A 178 -4.68 -9.61 -30.33
C ARG A 178 -3.77 -10.83 -30.52
N GLY A 179 -4.04 -11.91 -29.78
CA GLY A 179 -3.22 -13.12 -29.78
C GLY A 179 -2.05 -13.10 -28.81
N VAL A 180 -1.82 -11.99 -28.11
CA VAL A 180 -0.72 -11.82 -27.15
C VAL A 180 -1.29 -11.56 -25.76
N ALA A 181 -0.95 -12.40 -24.79
CA ALA A 181 -1.23 -12.12 -23.39
C ALA A 181 -0.23 -11.06 -22.88
N TYR A 182 -0.73 -10.01 -22.24
CA TYR A 182 0.11 -8.90 -21.77
C TYR A 182 -0.41 -8.32 -20.45
N ALA A 183 0.51 -7.72 -19.69
CA ALA A 183 0.21 -6.95 -18.49
C ALA A 183 0.52 -5.47 -18.70
N ILE A 184 -0.35 -4.61 -18.18
CA ILE A 184 -0.12 -3.18 -18.03
C ILE A 184 0.19 -2.93 -16.57
N VAL A 185 1.37 -2.40 -16.29
CA VAL A 185 1.79 -2.04 -14.94
C VAL A 185 1.92 -0.53 -14.85
N THR A 186 1.23 0.08 -13.89
CA THR A 186 1.31 1.52 -13.62
C THR A 186 1.88 1.72 -12.21
N ALA A 187 2.97 2.46 -12.09
CA ALA A 187 3.60 2.81 -10.83
C ALA A 187 3.60 4.34 -10.64
N ARG A 188 3.40 4.81 -9.42
CA ARG A 188 3.56 6.22 -9.05
C ARG A 188 5.03 6.51 -8.84
N VAL A 189 5.54 7.55 -9.50
CA VAL A 189 6.92 8.01 -9.40
C VAL A 189 7.05 8.84 -8.12
N SER A 190 7.45 8.20 -7.02
CA SER A 190 7.85 8.90 -5.79
C SER A 190 9.29 8.55 -5.44
N LYS A 191 10.11 9.55 -5.07
CA LYS A 191 11.54 9.37 -4.73
C LYS A 191 11.81 8.40 -3.57
N ASN A 192 10.79 8.09 -2.76
CA ASN A 192 10.92 7.43 -1.46
C ASN A 192 10.26 6.03 -1.39
N MET A 193 9.82 5.45 -2.50
CA MET A 193 9.17 4.12 -2.49
C MET A 193 9.89 3.09 -3.35
N PHE A 194 10.67 3.53 -4.34
CA PHE A 194 11.41 2.64 -5.22
C PHE A 194 12.80 3.21 -5.51
N SER A 195 13.86 2.46 -5.18
CA SER A 195 15.25 2.80 -5.51
C SER A 195 15.57 2.68 -7.02
N GLY A 196 14.60 2.23 -7.82
CA GLY A 196 14.66 2.05 -9.28
C GLY A 196 13.28 1.64 -9.84
N VAL A 197 13.21 1.26 -11.13
CA VAL A 197 11.99 0.67 -11.69
C VAL A 197 11.78 -0.71 -11.03
N PRO A 198 10.59 -1.04 -10.50
CA PRO A 198 10.36 -2.32 -9.85
C PRO A 198 10.57 -3.49 -10.82
N SER A 199 11.05 -4.62 -10.31
CA SER A 199 11.11 -5.86 -11.09
C SER A 199 9.79 -6.63 -10.96
N PHE A 200 9.32 -7.17 -12.08
CA PHE A 200 8.06 -7.91 -12.15
C PHE A 200 8.29 -9.33 -12.65
N LYS A 201 7.64 -10.31 -12.03
CA LYS A 201 7.42 -11.64 -12.61
C LYS A 201 5.95 -11.99 -12.52
N PHE A 202 5.44 -12.64 -13.57
CA PHE A 202 4.04 -13.03 -13.68
C PHE A 202 3.97 -14.54 -13.79
N ALA A 203 3.31 -15.20 -12.82
CA ALA A 203 3.01 -16.61 -12.94
C ALA A 203 1.70 -16.78 -13.72
N LEU A 204 1.75 -17.49 -14.84
CA LEU A 204 0.64 -17.69 -15.76
C LEU A 204 0.18 -19.14 -15.76
N GLU A 205 -1.11 -19.34 -15.99
CA GLU A 205 -1.64 -20.59 -16.54
C GLU A 205 -1.63 -20.46 -18.06
N GLY A 206 -0.82 -21.27 -18.73
CA GLY A 206 -0.48 -21.19 -20.15
C GLY A 206 -1.65 -21.44 -21.12
N MET A 207 -1.32 -21.70 -22.38
CA MET A 207 -2.32 -21.86 -23.44
C MET A 207 -3.25 -23.06 -23.23
N ARG A 208 -4.48 -22.94 -23.74
CA ARG A 208 -5.45 -24.04 -23.80
C ARG A 208 -5.09 -25.01 -24.92
N LEU A 209 -5.08 -26.31 -24.64
CA LEU A 209 -4.59 -27.35 -25.55
C LEU A 209 -5.68 -28.36 -25.91
N TYR A 210 -5.56 -28.91 -27.11
CA TYR A 210 -6.42 -30.01 -27.53
C TYR A 210 -5.99 -31.32 -26.87
N ASP A 211 -6.92 -31.92 -26.14
CA ASP A 211 -6.74 -33.22 -25.50
C ASP A 211 -7.53 -34.31 -26.24
N PRO A 212 -6.88 -35.26 -26.96
CA PRO A 212 -7.58 -36.31 -27.67
C PRO A 212 -8.31 -37.30 -26.75
N SER A 213 -7.93 -37.43 -25.46
CA SER A 213 -8.70 -38.29 -24.53
C SER A 213 -10.02 -37.66 -24.11
N ARG A 214 -10.21 -36.37 -24.42
CA ARG A 214 -11.46 -35.62 -24.24
C ARG A 214 -12.24 -35.38 -25.53
N ASP A 215 -11.87 -36.02 -26.65
CA ASP A 215 -12.60 -35.90 -27.93
C ASP A 215 -13.22 -37.25 -28.34
N SER A 216 -14.56 -37.33 -28.22
CA SER A 216 -15.35 -38.49 -28.62
C SER A 216 -15.24 -38.89 -30.09
N THR A 217 -14.79 -37.99 -30.97
CA THR A 217 -14.68 -38.25 -32.43
C THR A 217 -13.42 -39.01 -32.81
N VAL A 218 -12.41 -39.08 -31.93
CA VAL A 218 -11.14 -39.78 -32.15
C VAL A 218 -10.88 -40.91 -31.14
N GLY A 219 -11.91 -41.31 -30.38
CA GLY A 219 -11.85 -42.43 -29.43
C GLY A 219 -11.69 -42.03 -27.96
N GLY A 220 -11.66 -40.74 -27.64
CA GLY A 220 -11.71 -40.24 -26.26
C GLY A 220 -13.14 -40.11 -25.72
N VAL A 221 -13.28 -39.46 -24.57
CA VAL A 221 -14.56 -39.18 -23.90
C VAL A 221 -14.64 -37.70 -23.54
N GLY A 222 -15.41 -36.93 -24.31
CA GLY A 222 -15.68 -35.52 -24.03
C GLY A 222 -16.06 -34.68 -25.24
N GLY A 223 -16.15 -33.37 -25.02
CA GLY A 223 -16.61 -32.38 -25.98
C GLY A 223 -15.51 -31.70 -26.81
N HIS A 224 -14.23 -32.01 -26.59
CA HIS A 224 -13.15 -31.35 -27.34
C HIS A 224 -13.24 -31.67 -28.83
N ARG A 225 -12.87 -30.72 -29.69
CA ARG A 225 -12.79 -30.91 -31.14
C ARG A 225 -11.53 -30.25 -31.69
N TRP A 226 -10.73 -31.00 -32.45
CA TRP A 226 -9.50 -30.46 -33.03
C TRP A 226 -9.73 -29.21 -33.90
N VAL A 227 -10.84 -29.16 -34.64
CA VAL A 227 -11.12 -28.02 -35.55
C VAL A 227 -11.66 -26.78 -34.84
N ASP A 228 -11.99 -26.88 -33.55
CA ASP A 228 -12.58 -25.79 -32.77
C ASP A 228 -11.78 -25.53 -31.49
N PRO A 229 -10.80 -24.60 -31.54
CA PRO A 229 -10.00 -24.23 -30.38
C PRO A 229 -10.78 -23.68 -29.18
N SER A 230 -12.04 -23.25 -29.35
CA SER A 230 -12.87 -22.80 -28.23
C SER A 230 -13.27 -23.93 -27.28
N THR A 231 -13.18 -25.19 -27.75
CA THR A 231 -13.48 -26.39 -26.97
C THR A 231 -12.29 -26.90 -26.17
N TRP A 232 -11.09 -26.33 -26.37
CA TRP A 232 -9.85 -26.81 -25.76
C TRP A 232 -9.68 -26.29 -24.34
N GLY A 233 -8.85 -26.98 -23.55
CA GLY A 233 -8.52 -26.60 -22.18
C GLY A 233 -8.71 -27.71 -21.16
N GLY A 234 -8.55 -27.36 -19.88
CA GLY A 234 -8.85 -28.25 -18.76
C GLY A 234 -7.58 -28.65 -18.02
N ASP A 235 -7.54 -29.86 -17.49
CA ASP A 235 -6.36 -30.42 -16.81
C ASP A 235 -5.28 -30.88 -17.82
N GLY A 236 -5.68 -31.24 -19.04
CA GLY A 236 -4.78 -31.59 -20.14
C GLY A 236 -3.75 -30.50 -20.46
N ASP A 237 -4.06 -29.24 -20.18
CA ASP A 237 -3.17 -28.08 -20.37
C ASP A 237 -1.85 -28.20 -19.60
N PHE A 238 -1.84 -28.99 -18.52
CA PHE A 238 -0.70 -29.21 -17.63
C PHE A 238 -0.01 -30.56 -17.85
N LEU A 239 -0.55 -31.44 -18.72
CA LEU A 239 -0.03 -32.80 -18.91
C LEU A 239 1.03 -32.83 -20.02
N PRO A 240 2.28 -33.26 -19.75
CA PRO A 240 3.34 -33.36 -20.75
C PRO A 240 2.91 -34.09 -22.05
N ALA A 241 2.16 -35.19 -21.95
CA ALA A 241 1.67 -35.93 -23.12
C ALA A 241 0.78 -35.09 -24.05
N VAL A 242 -0.15 -34.30 -23.48
CA VAL A 242 -1.03 -33.41 -24.26
C VAL A 242 -0.22 -32.26 -24.85
N GLN A 243 0.73 -31.72 -24.09
CA GLN A 243 1.63 -30.66 -24.54
C GLN A 243 2.47 -31.12 -25.76
N ILE A 244 3.11 -32.29 -25.65
CA ILE A 244 3.87 -32.90 -26.76
C ILE A 244 2.95 -33.21 -27.95
N TYR A 245 1.75 -33.76 -27.72
CA TYR A 245 0.80 -34.05 -28.80
C TYR A 245 0.50 -32.81 -29.65
N ASN A 246 0.25 -31.67 -29.01
CA ASN A 246 -0.03 -30.42 -29.71
C ASN A 246 1.20 -29.85 -30.43
N LEU A 247 2.39 -29.97 -29.84
CA LEU A 247 3.66 -29.59 -30.49
C LEU A 247 3.93 -30.43 -31.76
N LEU A 248 3.65 -31.74 -31.71
CA LEU A 248 3.80 -32.63 -32.87
C LEU A 248 2.69 -32.43 -33.92
N ARG A 249 1.49 -32.03 -33.51
CA ARG A 249 0.42 -31.64 -34.45
C ARG A 249 0.67 -30.28 -35.11
N GLY A 250 1.53 -29.46 -34.51
CA GLY A 250 1.78 -28.08 -34.92
C GLY A 250 0.78 -27.11 -34.29
N ILE A 251 1.29 -26.07 -33.65
CA ILE A 251 0.52 -24.98 -33.08
C ILE A 251 0.24 -23.96 -34.17
N THR A 252 -1.03 -23.58 -34.29
CA THR A 252 -1.49 -22.57 -35.25
C THR A 252 -2.31 -21.50 -34.52
N TYR A 253 -2.29 -20.28 -35.03
CA TYR A 253 -3.13 -19.18 -34.56
C TYR A 253 -3.72 -18.44 -35.76
N ASN A 254 -5.04 -18.23 -35.77
CA ASN A 254 -5.77 -17.65 -36.91
C ASN A 254 -5.45 -18.31 -38.27
N GLY A 255 -5.26 -19.63 -38.29
CA GLY A 255 -4.95 -20.38 -39.50
C GLY A 255 -3.51 -20.26 -40.00
N GLN A 256 -2.64 -19.54 -39.29
CA GLN A 256 -1.21 -19.46 -39.57
C GLN A 256 -0.43 -20.39 -38.64
N TRP A 257 0.58 -21.06 -39.18
CA TRP A 257 1.50 -21.86 -38.38
C TRP A 257 2.33 -20.95 -37.47
N PHE A 258 2.49 -21.37 -36.22
CA PHE A 258 3.22 -20.62 -35.19
C PHE A 258 4.48 -21.38 -34.72
N TYR A 259 4.34 -22.64 -34.29
CA TYR A 259 5.44 -23.46 -33.78
C TYR A 259 5.10 -24.95 -33.88
N GLY A 260 6.10 -25.84 -33.85
CA GLY A 260 5.92 -27.31 -33.92
C GLY A 260 6.03 -27.90 -35.32
N LEU A 261 5.73 -29.19 -35.49
CA LEU A 261 5.84 -29.84 -36.81
C LEU A 261 4.81 -29.27 -37.79
N GLN A 262 5.19 -29.25 -39.07
CA GLN A 262 4.31 -28.80 -40.16
C GLN A 262 3.72 -30.01 -40.90
N ASN A 263 2.44 -29.93 -41.23
CA ASN A 263 1.72 -30.90 -42.08
C ASN A 263 1.74 -32.36 -41.58
N LEU A 264 1.81 -32.59 -40.26
CA LEU A 264 1.68 -33.94 -39.71
C LEU A 264 0.21 -34.37 -39.73
N SER A 265 -0.10 -35.47 -40.44
CA SER A 265 -1.45 -36.04 -40.43
C SER A 265 -1.79 -36.66 -39.08
N SER A 266 -3.05 -36.58 -38.66
CA SER A 266 -3.52 -37.19 -37.40
C SER A 266 -3.29 -38.70 -37.35
N SER A 267 -3.26 -39.37 -38.50
CA SER A 267 -2.96 -40.81 -38.60
C SER A 267 -1.55 -41.18 -38.15
N ARG A 268 -0.60 -40.23 -38.14
CA ARG A 268 0.76 -40.42 -37.64
C ARG A 268 0.89 -40.28 -36.13
N LEU A 269 -0.20 -39.92 -35.45
CA LEU A 269 -0.32 -39.87 -33.99
C LEU A 269 -1.53 -40.71 -33.56
N PRO A 270 -1.40 -42.05 -33.49
CA PRO A 270 -2.53 -42.94 -33.30
C PRO A 270 -3.25 -42.62 -31.99
N ALA A 271 -4.50 -42.17 -32.10
CA ALA A 271 -5.23 -41.60 -30.97
C ALA A 271 -5.31 -42.57 -29.76
N ALA A 272 -5.56 -43.86 -29.99
CA ALA A 272 -5.62 -44.85 -28.92
C ALA A 272 -4.31 -44.96 -28.11
N ALA A 273 -3.15 -44.95 -28.77
CA ALA A 273 -1.85 -45.02 -28.11
C ALA A 273 -1.57 -43.73 -27.30
N TRP A 274 -1.87 -42.57 -27.87
CA TRP A 274 -1.70 -41.29 -27.18
C TRP A 274 -2.65 -41.13 -25.98
N ILE A 275 -3.92 -41.54 -26.14
CA ILE A 275 -4.91 -41.54 -25.06
C ILE A 275 -4.43 -42.40 -23.89
N ALA A 276 -3.91 -43.61 -24.15
CA ALA A 276 -3.38 -44.47 -23.08
C ALA A 276 -2.27 -43.79 -22.27
N GLN A 277 -1.35 -43.09 -22.95
CA GLN A 277 -0.28 -42.35 -22.25
C GLN A 277 -0.82 -41.11 -21.54
N ILE A 278 -1.77 -40.37 -22.12
CA ILE A 278 -2.42 -39.23 -21.45
C ILE A 278 -3.07 -39.67 -20.14
N GLU A 279 -3.76 -40.80 -20.13
CA GLU A 279 -4.39 -41.33 -18.91
C GLU A 279 -3.35 -41.75 -17.86
N LYS A 280 -2.14 -42.21 -18.25
CA LYS A 280 -1.03 -42.39 -17.28
C LYS A 280 -0.60 -41.08 -16.61
N HIS A 281 -0.58 -39.98 -17.36
CA HIS A 281 -0.20 -38.67 -16.81
C HIS A 281 -1.33 -38.10 -15.94
N ARG A 282 -2.58 -38.34 -16.32
CA ARG A 282 -3.80 -37.92 -15.62
C ARG A 282 -4.08 -38.76 -14.37
N ALA A 283 -3.52 -39.97 -14.29
CA ALA A 283 -3.71 -40.83 -13.13
C ALA A 283 -3.44 -40.07 -11.82
N GLY A 284 -4.23 -40.37 -10.79
CA GLY A 284 -4.05 -39.75 -9.48
C GLY A 284 -2.82 -40.33 -8.80
N THR A 285 -1.93 -39.47 -8.31
CA THR A 285 -0.89 -39.80 -7.34
C THR A 285 -1.13 -39.02 -6.06
N LEU A 286 -0.98 -39.68 -4.91
CA LEU A 286 -1.09 -39.02 -3.62
C LEU A 286 0.25 -38.35 -3.29
N GLU A 287 0.23 -37.02 -3.24
CA GLU A 287 1.34 -36.20 -2.76
C GLU A 287 1.00 -35.63 -1.38
N SER A 288 1.98 -35.02 -0.70
CA SER A 288 1.82 -34.34 0.60
C SER A 288 0.73 -33.25 0.61
N THR A 289 0.39 -32.72 -0.57
CA THR A 289 -0.65 -31.70 -0.78
C THR A 289 -2.02 -32.28 -1.17
N GLY A 290 -2.13 -33.61 -1.32
CA GLY A 290 -3.34 -34.31 -1.73
C GLY A 290 -3.20 -35.06 -3.05
N TRP A 291 -4.34 -35.49 -3.61
CA TRP A 291 -4.38 -36.16 -4.91
C TRP A 291 -4.11 -35.17 -6.05
N VAL A 292 -3.12 -35.50 -6.87
CA VAL A 292 -2.72 -34.70 -8.04
C VAL A 292 -2.48 -35.61 -9.24
N ASN A 293 -2.41 -35.03 -10.44
CA ASN A 293 -2.03 -35.78 -11.64
C ASN A 293 -0.57 -36.24 -11.55
N THR A 294 -0.29 -37.49 -11.93
CA THR A 294 1.05 -38.14 -11.86
C THR A 294 2.15 -37.35 -12.57
N TYR A 295 1.86 -36.72 -13.71
CA TYR A 295 2.86 -35.91 -14.41
C TYR A 295 2.27 -34.57 -14.82
N ARG A 296 2.90 -33.51 -14.34
CA ARG A 296 2.55 -32.13 -14.68
C ARG A 296 3.80 -31.36 -15.13
N SER A 297 3.63 -30.45 -16.07
CA SER A 297 4.71 -29.58 -16.55
C SER A 297 4.21 -28.17 -16.83
N GLY A 298 5.12 -27.21 -16.78
CA GLY A 298 4.89 -25.86 -17.24
C GLY A 298 6.19 -25.10 -17.48
N GLY A 299 6.25 -24.36 -18.59
CA GLY A 299 7.47 -23.71 -19.05
C GLY A 299 7.20 -22.66 -20.13
N GLU A 300 8.16 -21.75 -20.25
CA GLU A 300 8.21 -20.78 -21.35
C GLU A 300 9.03 -21.38 -22.49
N ILE A 301 8.42 -21.49 -23.67
CA ILE A 301 9.07 -22.00 -24.88
C ILE A 301 9.32 -20.81 -25.81
N GLN A 302 10.59 -20.62 -26.17
CA GLN A 302 10.99 -19.65 -27.17
C GLN A 302 10.80 -20.22 -28.58
N VAL A 303 10.31 -19.41 -29.52
CA VAL A 303 9.97 -19.85 -30.88
C VAL A 303 11.22 -20.15 -31.72
N ASP A 304 12.36 -19.55 -31.39
CA ASP A 304 13.67 -19.84 -32.00
C ASP A 304 14.31 -21.13 -31.46
N ALA A 305 13.80 -21.68 -30.35
CA ALA A 305 14.30 -22.94 -29.82
C ALA A 305 13.92 -24.12 -30.74
N PRO A 306 14.85 -25.06 -31.00
CA PRO A 306 14.54 -26.28 -31.73
C PRO A 306 13.39 -27.05 -31.06
N LEU A 307 12.49 -27.60 -31.89
CA LEU A 307 11.35 -28.39 -31.40
C LEU A 307 11.80 -29.58 -30.55
N THR A 308 12.92 -30.21 -30.91
CA THR A 308 13.50 -31.32 -30.16
C THR A 308 13.79 -30.92 -28.72
N SER A 309 14.42 -29.77 -28.49
CA SER A 309 14.71 -29.26 -27.14
C SER A 309 13.44 -29.03 -26.32
N ALA A 310 12.39 -28.46 -26.92
CA ALA A 310 11.11 -28.25 -26.25
C ALA A 310 10.43 -29.58 -25.88
N VAL A 311 10.47 -30.56 -26.79
CA VAL A 311 9.93 -31.91 -26.55
C VAL A 311 10.75 -32.65 -25.50
N GLU A 312 12.07 -32.56 -25.53
CA GLU A 312 12.95 -33.18 -24.53
C GLU A 312 12.72 -32.62 -23.13
N ALA A 313 12.55 -31.30 -23.00
CA ALA A 313 12.21 -30.66 -21.73
C ALA A 313 10.84 -31.12 -21.16
N LEU A 314 9.90 -31.48 -22.03
CA LEU A 314 8.62 -32.07 -21.62
C LEU A 314 8.73 -33.55 -21.27
N LEU A 315 9.56 -34.30 -22.01
CA LEU A 315 9.80 -35.71 -21.73
C LEU A 315 10.54 -35.90 -20.40
N THR A 316 11.47 -35.01 -20.02
CA THR A 316 12.11 -35.08 -18.68
C THR A 316 11.09 -34.91 -17.55
N ALA A 317 10.01 -34.15 -17.76
CA ALA A 317 8.94 -33.96 -16.79
C ALA A 317 8.06 -35.21 -16.56
N CYS A 318 8.14 -36.24 -17.42
CA CYS A 318 7.34 -37.46 -17.34
C CYS A 318 8.11 -38.79 -17.50
N GLN A 319 9.44 -38.79 -17.34
CA GLN A 319 10.28 -39.97 -17.67
C GLN A 319 10.01 -40.49 -19.10
N GLY A 320 9.73 -39.56 -20.02
CA GLY A 320 9.21 -39.86 -21.33
C GLY A 320 10.28 -40.28 -22.33
N LYS A 321 9.83 -41.03 -23.33
CA LYS A 321 10.54 -41.39 -24.56
C LYS A 321 9.58 -41.27 -25.74
N ILE A 322 10.10 -40.93 -26.90
CA ILE A 322 9.35 -40.99 -28.16
C ILE A 322 10.01 -42.01 -29.06
N SER A 323 9.21 -42.90 -29.64
CA SER A 323 9.64 -43.74 -30.76
C SER A 323 8.93 -43.34 -32.04
N GLU A 324 9.65 -43.45 -33.14
CA GLU A 324 9.14 -43.21 -34.49
C GLU A 324 9.27 -44.50 -35.29
N VAL A 325 8.16 -44.98 -35.84
CA VAL A 325 8.09 -46.22 -36.61
C VAL A 325 7.29 -45.97 -37.88
N GLY A 326 7.96 -45.99 -39.04
CA GLY A 326 7.29 -45.88 -40.34
C GLY A 326 6.56 -44.54 -40.57
N GLY A 327 7.03 -43.46 -39.95
CA GLY A 327 6.46 -42.12 -39.94
C GLY A 327 5.42 -41.88 -38.84
N VAL A 328 5.20 -42.85 -37.94
CA VAL A 328 4.21 -42.80 -36.86
C VAL A 328 4.91 -42.64 -35.51
N TYR A 329 4.47 -41.68 -34.71
CA TYR A 329 5.08 -41.39 -33.40
C TYR A 329 4.27 -41.99 -32.26
N TYR A 330 4.99 -42.63 -31.34
CA TYR A 330 4.48 -43.18 -30.09
C TYR A 330 5.19 -42.53 -28.92
N LEU A 331 4.41 -42.12 -27.92
CA LEU A 331 4.92 -41.68 -26.63
C LEU A 331 4.97 -42.88 -25.68
N HIS A 332 5.99 -42.93 -24.85
CA HIS A 332 6.11 -43.88 -23.74
C HIS A 332 6.53 -43.09 -22.51
N SER A 333 5.75 -43.15 -21.43
CA SER A 333 6.02 -42.35 -20.23
C SER A 333 5.88 -43.14 -18.95
N GLY A 334 6.75 -42.82 -17.99
CA GLY A 334 6.74 -43.44 -16.66
C GLY A 334 6.97 -44.95 -16.71
N ALA A 335 6.22 -45.66 -15.87
CA ALA A 335 6.34 -47.10 -15.72
C ALA A 335 6.14 -47.85 -17.06
N PRO A 336 6.94 -48.92 -17.29
CA PRO A 336 6.81 -49.77 -18.48
C PRO A 336 5.39 -50.32 -18.63
N ASP A 337 4.93 -50.41 -19.87
CA ASP A 337 3.66 -51.05 -20.20
C ASP A 337 3.71 -52.56 -19.98
N ALA A 338 2.52 -53.17 -19.88
CA ALA A 338 2.41 -54.62 -19.81
C ALA A 338 3.07 -55.28 -21.04
N PRO A 339 3.71 -56.46 -20.88
CA PRO A 339 4.43 -57.09 -21.97
C PRO A 339 3.49 -57.46 -23.12
N VAL A 340 3.85 -57.08 -24.33
CA VAL A 340 3.06 -57.35 -25.55
C VAL A 340 3.26 -58.80 -26.00
N VAL A 341 4.47 -59.33 -25.80
CA VAL A 341 4.84 -60.69 -26.19
C VAL A 341 5.71 -61.33 -25.12
N ALA A 342 5.53 -62.64 -24.92
CA ALA A 342 6.44 -63.46 -24.14
C ALA A 342 7.28 -64.35 -25.08
N PHE A 343 8.57 -64.50 -24.79
CA PHE A 343 9.46 -65.40 -25.52
C PHE A 343 10.44 -66.13 -24.60
N THR A 344 11.03 -67.20 -25.12
CA THR A 344 11.97 -68.08 -24.42
C THR A 344 13.30 -68.19 -25.16
N ASP A 345 14.29 -68.85 -24.56
CA ASP A 345 15.58 -69.12 -25.22
C ASP A 345 15.41 -69.90 -26.54
N ASP A 346 14.37 -70.72 -26.68
CA ASP A 346 14.06 -71.50 -27.90
C ASP A 346 13.59 -70.64 -29.07
N ASP A 347 13.13 -69.41 -28.81
CA ASP A 347 12.68 -68.48 -29.83
C ASP A 347 13.83 -67.68 -30.46
N ILE A 348 15.01 -67.70 -29.85
CA ILE A 348 16.18 -66.94 -30.30
C ILE A 348 16.94 -67.75 -31.34
N LEU A 349 17.29 -67.12 -32.47
CA LEU A 349 17.99 -67.80 -33.56
C LEU A 349 19.40 -68.22 -33.15
N SER A 350 19.65 -69.52 -33.08
CA SER A 350 20.95 -70.08 -32.67
C SER A 350 22.06 -69.89 -33.71
N THR A 351 21.70 -69.57 -34.95
CA THR A 351 22.65 -69.28 -36.04
C THR A 351 23.18 -67.85 -36.00
N GLU A 352 22.65 -67.02 -35.12
CA GLU A 352 22.96 -65.60 -35.01
C GLU A 352 23.74 -65.28 -33.72
N GLU A 353 24.54 -64.22 -33.78
CA GLU A 353 25.30 -63.75 -32.63
C GLU A 353 24.38 -63.07 -31.61
N GLN A 354 24.67 -63.27 -30.32
CA GLN A 354 23.99 -62.64 -29.20
C GLN A 354 25.01 -61.90 -28.35
N GLU A 355 24.68 -60.68 -27.95
CA GLU A 355 25.51 -59.87 -27.05
C GLU A 355 24.77 -59.64 -25.74
N PHE A 356 25.49 -59.73 -24.62
CA PHE A 356 24.95 -59.47 -23.28
C PHE A 356 25.90 -58.54 -22.51
N THR A 357 25.38 -57.38 -22.11
CA THR A 357 26.05 -56.45 -21.22
C THR A 357 25.38 -56.51 -19.84
N PRO A 358 25.99 -57.19 -18.85
CA PRO A 358 25.40 -57.37 -17.51
C PRO A 358 25.57 -56.18 -16.57
N PHE A 359 26.61 -55.37 -16.75
CA PHE A 359 26.95 -54.23 -15.89
C PHE A 359 27.57 -53.10 -16.71
N LEU A 360 27.43 -51.88 -16.21
CA LEU A 360 28.11 -50.70 -16.76
C LEU A 360 29.51 -50.56 -16.16
N GLY A 361 30.37 -49.81 -16.84
CA GLY A 361 31.63 -49.35 -16.25
C GLY A 361 31.35 -48.43 -15.06
N LEU A 362 32.27 -48.39 -14.09
CA LEU A 362 32.10 -47.56 -12.89
C LEU A 362 31.98 -46.06 -13.22
N ALA A 363 32.60 -45.60 -14.31
CA ALA A 363 32.50 -44.21 -14.78
C ALA A 363 31.10 -43.86 -15.32
N ASP A 364 30.36 -44.86 -15.81
CA ASP A 364 29.02 -44.71 -16.40
C ASP A 364 27.91 -45.09 -15.40
N THR A 365 28.31 -45.36 -14.15
CA THR A 365 27.42 -45.80 -13.08
C THR A 365 27.08 -44.61 -12.18
N ILE A 366 25.83 -44.52 -11.73
CA ILE A 366 25.37 -43.49 -10.81
C ILE A 366 24.78 -44.12 -9.55
N ASN A 367 24.89 -43.43 -8.41
CA ASN A 367 24.32 -43.87 -7.13
C ASN A 367 23.70 -42.74 -6.30
N GLY A 368 23.56 -41.58 -6.91
CA GLY A 368 22.67 -40.54 -6.41
C GLY A 368 22.48 -39.42 -7.42
N VAL A 369 21.51 -38.58 -7.12
CA VAL A 369 20.97 -37.58 -8.04
C VAL A 369 20.77 -36.27 -7.31
N SER A 370 21.09 -35.18 -8.00
CA SER A 370 20.71 -33.82 -7.64
C SER A 370 19.94 -33.21 -8.82
N ALA A 371 18.95 -32.36 -8.52
CA ALA A 371 18.14 -31.73 -9.56
C ALA A 371 17.85 -30.27 -9.25
N ASN A 372 17.86 -29.43 -10.29
CA ASN A 372 17.42 -28.04 -10.22
C ASN A 372 16.01 -27.90 -10.83
N TYR A 373 15.18 -27.07 -10.23
CA TYR A 373 13.81 -26.81 -10.69
C TYR A 373 13.40 -25.37 -10.36
N PRO A 374 12.42 -24.79 -11.08
CA PRO A 374 11.89 -23.48 -10.71
C PRO A 374 11.01 -23.59 -9.47
N SER A 375 11.35 -22.89 -8.39
CA SER A 375 10.59 -22.94 -7.12
C SER A 375 9.54 -21.84 -7.04
N PRO A 376 8.23 -22.15 -7.06
CA PRO A 376 7.18 -21.14 -6.86
C PRO A 376 7.24 -20.49 -5.47
N ALA A 377 7.60 -21.25 -4.43
CA ALA A 377 7.74 -20.74 -3.07
C ALA A 377 8.89 -19.72 -2.95
N ASP A 378 9.94 -19.87 -3.76
CA ASP A 378 11.08 -18.95 -3.82
C ASP A 378 11.01 -17.97 -5.00
N GLY A 379 9.82 -17.52 -5.38
CA GLY A 379 9.67 -16.44 -6.37
C GLY A 379 10.13 -16.84 -7.77
N TRP A 380 9.93 -18.12 -8.10
CA TRP A 380 10.22 -18.73 -9.39
C TRP A 380 11.71 -18.62 -9.79
N VAL A 381 12.60 -18.70 -8.81
CA VAL A 381 14.05 -18.86 -9.05
C VAL A 381 14.42 -20.34 -9.13
N ALA A 382 15.50 -20.66 -9.84
CA ALA A 382 16.02 -22.02 -9.88
C ALA A 382 16.55 -22.42 -8.50
N LYS A 383 16.06 -23.54 -7.98
CA LYS A 383 16.41 -24.11 -6.69
C LYS A 383 16.82 -25.56 -6.85
N THR A 384 17.81 -25.98 -6.08
CA THR A 384 18.25 -27.37 -6.02
C THR A 384 17.35 -28.15 -5.04
N ALA A 385 16.81 -29.26 -5.50
CA ALA A 385 16.06 -30.20 -4.66
C ALA A 385 17.00 -30.92 -3.67
N PRO A 386 16.48 -31.43 -2.53
CA PRO A 386 17.26 -32.26 -1.64
C PRO A 386 17.89 -33.44 -2.40
N PRO A 387 19.23 -33.60 -2.37
CA PRO A 387 19.90 -34.64 -3.13
C PRO A 387 19.51 -36.04 -2.62
N LEU A 388 19.32 -36.96 -3.57
CA LEU A 388 19.03 -38.36 -3.30
C LEU A 388 20.35 -39.15 -3.27
N TYR A 389 20.69 -39.70 -2.10
CA TYR A 389 21.85 -40.57 -1.92
C TYR A 389 21.38 -42.00 -1.61
N ARG A 390 21.91 -42.99 -2.34
CA ARG A 390 21.70 -44.42 -2.05
C ARG A 390 22.98 -45.02 -1.49
N THR A 391 23.11 -45.01 -0.16
CA THR A 391 24.31 -45.51 0.54
C THR A 391 24.53 -47.01 0.34
N ASP A 392 23.45 -47.76 0.11
CA ASP A 392 23.49 -49.17 -0.29
C ASP A 392 24.16 -49.36 -1.67
N LEU A 393 23.87 -48.47 -2.62
CA LEU A 393 24.53 -48.47 -3.94
C LEU A 393 25.96 -47.95 -3.86
N GLU A 394 26.24 -46.92 -3.04
CA GLU A 394 27.60 -46.45 -2.78
C GLU A 394 28.48 -47.60 -2.26
N ALA A 395 27.97 -48.44 -1.35
CA ALA A 395 28.69 -49.60 -0.84
C ALA A 395 29.02 -50.64 -1.93
N ILE A 396 28.08 -50.89 -2.85
CA ILE A 396 28.28 -51.79 -4.01
C ILE A 396 29.32 -51.20 -4.98
N ASP A 397 29.32 -49.88 -5.16
CA ASP A 397 30.21 -49.17 -6.09
C ASP A 397 31.56 -48.78 -5.43
N GLY A 398 31.94 -49.46 -4.35
CA GLY A 398 33.24 -49.30 -3.68
C GLY A 398 33.34 -48.09 -2.75
N ASN A 399 32.24 -47.73 -2.08
CA ASN A 399 32.08 -46.56 -1.20
C ASN A 399 32.40 -45.23 -1.89
N ARG A 400 32.06 -45.12 -3.18
CA ARG A 400 32.25 -43.91 -3.98
C ARG A 400 30.92 -43.24 -4.23
N ARG A 401 30.91 -41.91 -4.13
CA ARG A 401 29.77 -41.10 -4.49
C ARG A 401 29.84 -40.72 -5.96
N LEU A 402 28.86 -41.18 -6.73
CA LEU A 402 28.73 -40.97 -8.17
C LEU A 402 27.44 -40.17 -8.41
N MET A 403 27.56 -38.85 -8.32
CA MET A 403 26.45 -37.91 -8.49
C MET A 403 26.23 -37.59 -9.95
N ALA A 404 24.96 -37.46 -10.29
CA ALA A 404 24.51 -36.91 -11.54
C ALA A 404 23.53 -35.76 -11.29
N ASP A 405 23.68 -34.71 -12.10
CA ASP A 405 22.92 -33.47 -11.98
C ASP A 405 21.90 -33.36 -13.13
N VAL A 406 20.69 -32.91 -12.81
CA VAL A 406 19.59 -32.77 -13.79
C VAL A 406 18.96 -31.39 -13.67
N ASP A 407 18.68 -30.75 -14.81
CA ASP A 407 17.85 -29.56 -14.87
C ASP A 407 16.39 -29.93 -15.25
N LEU A 408 15.46 -29.80 -14.31
CA LEU A 408 14.02 -30.04 -14.46
C LEU A 408 13.26 -28.72 -14.59
N ASN A 409 13.62 -27.94 -15.60
CA ASN A 409 13.15 -26.56 -15.75
C ASN A 409 11.63 -26.43 -15.96
N PHE A 410 10.95 -27.49 -16.42
CA PHE A 410 9.51 -27.50 -16.67
C PHE A 410 8.70 -28.11 -15.52
N VAL A 411 9.34 -28.41 -14.38
CA VAL A 411 8.71 -29.10 -13.25
C VAL A 411 8.72 -28.21 -12.00
N PRO A 412 7.75 -27.29 -11.83
CA PRO A 412 7.68 -26.41 -10.66
C PRO A 412 7.14 -27.10 -9.39
N TYR A 413 7.09 -28.44 -9.37
CA TYR A 413 6.47 -29.23 -8.32
C TYR A 413 7.55 -30.02 -7.56
N PRO A 414 7.90 -29.61 -6.32
CA PRO A 414 9.07 -30.15 -5.61
C PRO A 414 8.97 -31.64 -5.30
N GLU A 415 7.77 -32.16 -5.06
CA GLU A 415 7.56 -33.59 -4.80
C GLU A 415 7.66 -34.42 -6.08
N GLN A 416 7.07 -33.95 -7.19
CA GLN A 416 7.26 -34.59 -8.50
C GLN A 416 8.74 -34.60 -8.91
N VAL A 417 9.51 -33.54 -8.61
CA VAL A 417 10.96 -33.50 -8.85
C VAL A 417 11.66 -34.67 -8.13
N GLN A 418 11.37 -34.89 -6.86
CA GLN A 418 11.99 -36.00 -6.10
C GLN A 418 11.52 -37.38 -6.59
N ARG A 419 10.26 -37.52 -6.97
CA ARG A 419 9.74 -38.75 -7.62
C ARG A 419 10.50 -39.06 -8.91
N LEU A 420 10.71 -38.04 -9.75
CA LEU A 420 11.49 -38.15 -10.98
C LEU A 420 12.95 -38.51 -10.71
N MET A 421 13.59 -37.92 -9.70
CA MET A 421 14.96 -38.26 -9.30
C MET A 421 15.09 -39.73 -8.89
N LYS A 422 14.15 -40.24 -8.08
CA LYS A 422 14.14 -41.64 -7.65
C LYS A 422 13.99 -42.58 -8.83
N SER A 423 12.93 -42.42 -9.62
CA SER A 423 12.65 -43.37 -10.71
C SER A 423 13.73 -43.37 -11.78
N ALA A 424 14.36 -42.21 -12.04
CA ALA A 424 15.49 -42.14 -12.97
C ALA A 424 16.74 -42.84 -12.42
N LEU A 425 17.02 -42.72 -11.12
CA LEU A 425 18.13 -43.42 -10.49
C LEU A 425 17.91 -44.93 -10.53
N GLU A 426 16.71 -45.40 -10.21
CA GLU A 426 16.36 -46.82 -10.20
C GLU A 426 16.38 -47.41 -11.62
N GLU A 427 15.82 -46.72 -12.62
CA GLU A 427 15.93 -47.14 -14.03
C GLU A 427 17.39 -47.16 -14.50
N ALA A 428 18.20 -46.17 -14.14
CA ALA A 428 19.62 -46.13 -14.51
C ALA A 428 20.42 -47.29 -13.91
N ARG A 429 19.95 -47.92 -12.82
CA ARG A 429 20.56 -49.13 -12.23
C ARG A 429 20.12 -50.43 -12.89
N ARG A 430 19.26 -50.39 -13.91
CA ARG A 430 18.90 -51.55 -14.74
C ARG A 430 19.93 -51.76 -15.84
N PHE A 431 21.01 -52.48 -15.50
CA PHE A 431 22.17 -52.63 -16.38
C PHE A 431 22.06 -53.73 -17.43
N ARG A 432 21.18 -54.72 -17.25
CA ARG A 432 21.12 -55.90 -18.12
C ARG A 432 20.60 -55.49 -19.50
N ARG A 433 21.48 -55.56 -20.50
CA ARG A 433 21.16 -55.27 -21.90
C ARG A 433 21.54 -56.42 -22.80
N HIS A 434 20.66 -56.76 -23.74
CA HIS A 434 20.90 -57.82 -24.71
C HIS A 434 20.68 -57.31 -26.13
N THR A 435 21.49 -57.79 -27.07
CA THR A 435 21.24 -57.68 -28.51
C THR A 435 21.02 -59.09 -29.04
N ILE A 436 19.81 -59.38 -29.51
CA ILE A 436 19.40 -60.71 -29.97
C ILE A 436 18.66 -60.62 -31.31
N VAL A 437 18.61 -61.75 -32.03
CA VAL A 437 17.87 -61.85 -33.29
C VAL A 437 16.70 -62.81 -33.13
N LEU A 438 15.51 -62.33 -33.45
CA LEU A 438 14.26 -63.06 -33.40
C LEU A 438 13.71 -63.35 -34.82
N PRO A 439 13.00 -64.47 -35.01
CA PRO A 439 12.40 -64.82 -36.30
C PRO A 439 11.26 -63.88 -36.70
N PRO A 440 10.82 -63.89 -37.99
CA PRO A 440 9.89 -62.90 -38.53
C PRO A 440 8.51 -62.86 -37.85
N LYS A 441 8.12 -63.92 -37.12
CA LYS A 441 6.88 -63.95 -36.34
C LYS A 441 6.81 -62.85 -35.27
N PHE A 442 7.95 -62.32 -34.83
CA PHE A 442 8.03 -61.24 -33.84
C PHE A 442 8.02 -59.83 -34.47
N TRP A 443 8.15 -59.72 -35.80
CA TRP A 443 8.30 -58.43 -36.49
C TRP A 443 7.18 -57.43 -36.21
N ALA A 444 5.93 -57.89 -36.17
CA ALA A 444 4.78 -57.01 -35.90
C ALA A 444 4.75 -56.43 -34.47
N TYR A 445 5.50 -57.03 -33.54
CA TYR A 445 5.52 -56.63 -32.13
C TYR A 445 6.82 -55.93 -31.73
N ALA A 446 7.91 -56.21 -32.45
CA ALA A 446 9.23 -55.66 -32.21
C ALA A 446 9.29 -54.18 -32.64
N THR A 447 8.71 -53.31 -31.82
CA THR A 447 8.72 -51.86 -32.03
C THR A 447 9.39 -51.16 -30.85
N PRO A 448 10.21 -50.12 -31.08
CA PRO A 448 10.88 -49.42 -29.98
C PRO A 448 9.89 -48.85 -28.95
N GLY A 449 10.23 -49.01 -27.68
CA GLY A 449 9.42 -48.65 -26.51
C GLY A 449 8.53 -49.78 -25.98
N THR A 450 8.26 -50.82 -26.77
CA THR A 450 7.45 -51.96 -26.30
C THR A 450 8.21 -52.84 -25.32
N VAL A 451 7.46 -53.54 -24.47
CA VAL A 451 8.00 -54.43 -23.43
C VAL A 451 7.69 -55.87 -23.82
N PHE A 452 8.71 -56.73 -23.78
CA PHE A 452 8.59 -58.17 -23.89
C PHE A 452 8.86 -58.83 -22.53
N SER A 453 8.27 -60.00 -22.30
CA SER A 453 8.58 -60.85 -21.16
C SER A 453 9.47 -62.00 -21.60
N TRP A 454 10.67 -62.12 -21.03
CA TRP A 454 11.63 -63.16 -21.36
C TRP A 454 11.80 -64.15 -20.20
N THR A 455 11.56 -65.43 -20.49
CA THR A 455 11.96 -66.53 -19.60
C THR A 455 13.20 -67.21 -20.19
N SER A 456 14.30 -67.18 -19.47
CA SER A 456 15.61 -67.66 -19.93
C SER A 456 16.23 -68.55 -18.86
N GLU A 457 16.39 -69.83 -19.16
CA GLU A 457 17.15 -70.72 -18.27
C GLU A 457 18.63 -70.33 -18.29
N ARG A 458 19.15 -69.95 -19.47
CA ARG A 458 20.55 -69.54 -19.66
C ARG A 458 20.93 -68.35 -18.77
N ASN A 459 20.05 -67.36 -18.67
CA ASN A 459 20.31 -66.13 -17.92
C ASN A 459 19.65 -66.10 -16.53
N GLY A 460 18.92 -67.15 -16.14
CA GLY A 460 18.19 -67.22 -14.88
C GLY A 460 16.99 -66.27 -14.78
N TYR A 461 16.35 -65.97 -15.91
CA TYR A 461 15.20 -65.06 -15.98
C TYR A 461 13.88 -65.82 -15.90
N ILE A 462 12.97 -65.35 -15.05
CA ILE A 462 11.59 -65.83 -14.96
C ILE A 462 10.68 -64.65 -15.28
N ALA A 463 9.97 -64.71 -16.41
CA ALA A 463 9.08 -63.64 -16.89
C ALA A 463 9.68 -62.23 -16.77
N LYS A 464 10.97 -62.10 -17.09
CA LYS A 464 11.71 -60.85 -16.92
C LYS A 464 11.28 -59.84 -17.96
N LEU A 465 10.91 -58.64 -17.52
CA LEU A 465 10.49 -57.58 -18.42
C LEU A 465 11.70 -56.91 -19.06
N MET A 466 11.66 -56.83 -20.39
CA MET A 466 12.70 -56.27 -21.24
C MET A 466 12.05 -55.30 -22.22
N ARG A 467 12.43 -54.03 -22.17
CA ARG A 467 11.97 -53.01 -23.13
C ARG A 467 12.86 -53.04 -24.36
N ILE A 468 12.25 -52.93 -25.53
CA ILE A 468 12.94 -52.77 -26.81
C ILE A 468 13.38 -51.31 -26.97
N ASP A 469 14.67 -51.06 -27.05
CA ASP A 469 15.24 -49.73 -27.26
C ASP A 469 15.65 -49.50 -28.71
N GLY A 470 16.05 -50.56 -29.41
CA GLY A 470 16.47 -50.52 -30.81
C GLY A 470 15.93 -51.70 -31.61
N VAL A 471 15.63 -51.47 -32.89
CA VAL A 471 15.15 -52.51 -33.81
C VAL A 471 15.82 -52.32 -35.17
N ALA A 472 16.28 -53.41 -35.76
CA ALA A 472 16.82 -53.44 -37.11
C ALA A 472 16.31 -54.66 -37.88
N ASP A 473 15.70 -54.38 -39.04
CA ASP A 473 15.23 -55.41 -39.97
C ASP A 473 16.39 -55.97 -40.78
N ARG A 474 16.49 -57.30 -40.86
CA ARG A 474 17.47 -57.98 -41.70
C ARG A 474 16.90 -58.31 -43.07
N ALA A 475 17.79 -58.57 -44.03
CA ALA A 475 17.43 -58.87 -45.42
C ALA A 475 16.54 -60.13 -45.58
N ASN A 476 16.58 -61.04 -44.60
CA ASN A 476 15.77 -62.26 -44.54
C ASN A 476 14.48 -62.09 -43.70
N LEU A 477 14.13 -60.87 -43.31
CA LEU A 477 12.99 -60.51 -42.45
C LEU A 477 13.12 -60.93 -40.98
N ASP A 478 14.29 -61.42 -40.56
CA ASP A 478 14.58 -61.57 -39.15
C ASP A 478 14.75 -60.20 -38.50
N VAL A 479 14.46 -60.11 -37.22
CA VAL A 479 14.45 -58.85 -36.49
C VAL A 479 15.50 -58.88 -35.41
N MET A 480 16.48 -58.00 -35.53
CA MET A 480 17.47 -57.76 -34.49
C MET A 480 16.92 -56.71 -33.53
N ILE A 481 16.89 -57.05 -32.23
CA ILE A 481 16.39 -56.16 -31.19
C ILE A 481 17.47 -55.90 -30.15
N ASP A 482 17.55 -54.65 -29.72
CA ASP A 482 18.29 -54.22 -28.53
C ASP A 482 17.30 -54.04 -27.40
N ILE A 483 17.51 -54.78 -26.31
CA ILE A 483 16.60 -54.79 -25.17
C ILE A 483 17.32 -54.46 -23.86
N THR A 484 16.65 -53.67 -23.02
CA THR A 484 17.12 -53.33 -21.67
C THR A 484 16.10 -53.78 -20.64
N GLU A 485 16.59 -54.30 -19.51
CA GLU A 485 15.75 -54.62 -18.36
C GLU A 485 14.94 -53.42 -17.88
N VAL A 486 13.69 -53.66 -17.52
CA VAL A 486 12.80 -52.68 -16.88
C VAL A 486 12.03 -53.31 -15.74
N ASP A 487 11.60 -52.49 -14.79
CA ASP A 487 10.80 -52.92 -13.65
C ASP A 487 9.74 -51.86 -13.32
N PRO A 488 8.44 -52.20 -13.32
CA PRO A 488 7.38 -51.28 -12.91
C PRO A 488 7.58 -50.70 -11.50
N ALA A 489 8.19 -51.46 -10.58
CA ALA A 489 8.39 -51.04 -9.20
C ALA A 489 9.40 -49.88 -9.04
N ASP A 490 10.23 -49.61 -10.06
CA ASP A 490 11.16 -48.46 -10.07
C ASP A 490 10.43 -47.10 -10.03
N TYR A 491 9.11 -47.10 -10.22
CA TYR A 491 8.27 -45.92 -10.25
C TYR A 491 7.37 -45.79 -9.01
N ASP A 492 7.44 -46.75 -8.08
CA ASP A 492 6.68 -46.71 -6.85
C ASP A 492 7.13 -45.51 -6.00
N TRP A 493 6.17 -44.78 -5.40
CA TRP A 493 6.44 -43.59 -4.61
C TRP A 493 5.56 -43.53 -3.36
N SER A 494 6.15 -43.19 -2.23
CA SER A 494 5.45 -42.93 -0.97
C SER A 494 5.83 -41.56 -0.40
N SER A 495 4.89 -40.62 -0.44
CA SER A 495 5.07 -39.26 0.10
C SER A 495 5.48 -39.27 1.58
N ASP A 496 4.95 -40.19 2.38
CA ASP A 496 5.17 -40.19 3.84
C ASP A 496 6.59 -40.58 4.24
N THR A 497 7.26 -41.38 3.41
CA THR A 497 8.56 -41.99 3.73
C THR A 497 9.70 -41.44 2.89
N GLU A 498 9.40 -40.97 1.66
CA GLU A 498 10.42 -40.62 0.68
C GLU A 498 10.54 -39.12 0.41
N PHE A 499 9.45 -38.36 0.56
CA PHE A 499 9.47 -36.92 0.33
C PHE A 499 10.25 -36.19 1.42
N LYS A 500 11.21 -35.37 1.01
CA LYS A 500 11.91 -34.44 1.89
C LYS A 500 11.51 -33.02 1.51
N PRO A 501 10.72 -32.30 2.32
CA PRO A 501 10.37 -30.91 2.03
C PRO A 501 11.63 -30.05 1.81
N PRO A 502 11.74 -29.34 0.68
CA PRO A 502 12.81 -28.37 0.48
C PRO A 502 12.76 -27.27 1.55
N VAL A 503 13.92 -26.72 1.92
CA VAL A 503 13.98 -25.56 2.82
C VAL A 503 13.67 -24.32 2.02
N ASP A 504 12.56 -23.65 2.31
CA ASP A 504 12.18 -22.41 1.64
C ASP A 504 13.06 -21.24 2.09
N GLY A 505 13.49 -20.44 1.13
CA GLY A 505 14.15 -19.19 1.39
C GLY A 505 13.16 -18.20 1.98
N GLN A 506 13.59 -17.42 2.97
CA GLN A 506 12.78 -16.32 3.44
C GLN A 506 12.79 -15.21 2.38
N LEU A 507 11.73 -15.17 1.57
CA LEU A 507 11.49 -14.10 0.62
C LEU A 507 10.71 -12.96 1.26
N GLY A 508 10.96 -11.75 0.76
CA GLY A 508 10.28 -10.54 1.18
C GLY A 508 11.28 -9.41 1.40
N VAL A 509 10.87 -8.18 1.08
CA VAL A 509 11.65 -7.01 1.44
C VAL A 509 11.62 -6.90 2.97
N ILE A 510 12.78 -6.92 3.62
CA ILE A 510 12.86 -6.61 5.05
C ILE A 510 12.48 -5.12 5.18
N ARG A 511 11.24 -4.86 5.57
CA ARG A 511 10.79 -3.52 5.91
C ARG A 511 11.32 -3.22 7.32
N PRO A 512 12.17 -2.21 7.51
CA PRO A 512 12.63 -1.86 8.85
C PRO A 512 11.42 -1.53 9.73
N THR A 513 11.39 -2.05 10.95
CA THR A 513 10.33 -1.76 11.92
C THR A 513 10.30 -0.26 12.23
N PRO A 514 9.12 0.33 12.47
CA PRO A 514 9.04 1.74 12.80
C PRO A 514 9.87 2.06 14.04
N GLN A 515 10.80 3.01 13.93
CA GLN A 515 11.65 3.40 15.06
C GLN A 515 10.94 4.48 15.91
N PRO A 516 10.66 4.24 17.20
CA PRO A 516 10.22 5.28 18.12
C PRO A 516 11.42 6.12 18.59
N ILE A 517 11.15 7.37 18.97
CA ILE A 517 12.12 8.19 19.69
C ILE A 517 12.32 7.64 21.11
N VAL A 518 13.58 7.48 21.52
CA VAL A 518 13.97 6.90 22.82
C VAL A 518 14.33 8.00 23.81
N ASP A 519 13.95 7.80 25.07
CA ASP A 519 14.22 8.72 26.20
C ASP A 519 13.82 10.18 25.90
N TRP A 520 12.65 10.33 25.28
CA TRP A 520 12.05 11.64 25.03
C TRP A 520 11.52 12.24 26.33
N PHE A 521 11.99 13.44 26.69
CA PHE A 521 11.47 14.20 27.84
C PHE A 521 11.14 15.64 27.47
N ALA A 522 10.20 16.23 28.20
CA ALA A 522 9.82 17.63 28.13
C ALA A 522 9.75 18.23 29.53
N GLU A 523 10.53 19.29 29.77
CA GLU A 523 10.67 19.93 31.08
C GLU A 523 10.45 21.46 30.98
N PRO A 524 9.94 22.12 32.04
CA PRO A 524 9.79 23.56 32.05
C PRO A 524 11.16 24.27 32.07
N ALA A 525 11.28 25.36 31.30
CA ALA A 525 12.49 26.15 31.20
C ALA A 525 12.19 27.65 31.04
N THR A 526 13.22 28.49 31.10
CA THR A 526 13.13 29.94 30.91
C THR A 526 14.25 30.43 29.99
N ILE A 527 13.98 31.50 29.23
CA ILE A 527 15.03 32.25 28.51
C ILE A 527 15.46 33.43 29.38
N LYS A 528 16.77 33.54 29.61
CA LYS A 528 17.39 34.58 30.44
C LYS A 528 18.01 35.68 29.60
N ASP A 529 18.08 36.90 30.15
CA ASP A 529 18.86 38.00 29.58
C ASP A 529 20.34 37.99 30.01
N ALA A 530 21.08 39.02 29.59
CA ALA A 530 22.49 39.20 29.92
C ALA A 530 22.76 39.45 31.42
N ALA A 531 21.75 39.87 32.19
CA ALA A 531 21.83 40.05 33.64
C ALA A 531 21.43 38.76 34.40
N GLY A 532 20.92 37.75 33.70
CA GLY A 532 20.46 36.48 34.26
C GLY A 532 18.99 36.48 34.69
N ASP A 533 18.24 37.55 34.40
CA ASP A 533 16.80 37.66 34.70
C ASP A 533 15.98 36.85 33.67
N ASP A 534 14.93 36.14 34.13
CA ASP A 534 14.04 35.37 33.26
C ASP A 534 13.12 36.29 32.44
N ARG A 535 13.15 36.16 31.11
CA ARG A 535 12.42 37.03 30.18
C ARG A 535 11.25 36.34 29.47
N ARG A 536 11.32 35.03 29.26
CA ARG A 536 10.27 34.28 28.55
C ARG A 536 10.12 32.86 29.09
N PRO A 537 8.89 32.32 29.18
CA PRO A 537 8.69 30.90 29.42
C PRO A 537 9.20 30.09 28.23
N ALA A 538 9.74 28.90 28.53
CA ALA A 538 10.22 27.95 27.54
C ALA A 538 9.94 26.50 27.99
N ILE A 539 10.08 25.56 27.06
CA ILE A 539 10.07 24.12 27.30
C ILE A 539 11.40 23.57 26.76
N ARG A 540 12.10 22.79 27.57
CA ARG A 540 13.30 22.07 27.15
C ARG A 540 12.92 20.65 26.77
N LEU A 541 13.29 20.25 25.56
CA LEU A 541 13.16 18.89 25.06
C LEU A 541 14.52 18.21 25.09
N THR A 542 14.55 16.96 25.51
CA THR A 542 15.75 16.10 25.54
C THR A 542 15.43 14.72 24.98
N TRP A 543 16.45 14.09 24.41
CA TRP A 543 16.38 12.74 23.83
C TRP A 543 17.73 12.05 23.94
N ASP A 544 17.75 10.72 23.79
CA ASP A 544 18.99 9.95 23.74
C ASP A 544 19.83 10.32 22.50
N ASN A 545 21.05 10.82 22.73
CA ASN A 545 22.04 11.13 21.69
C ASN A 545 23.29 10.24 21.78
N THR A 546 23.20 9.07 22.42
CA THR A 546 24.30 8.12 22.51
C THR A 546 24.65 7.53 21.13
N ASP A 547 25.92 7.18 20.93
CA ASP A 547 26.45 6.67 19.67
C ASP A 547 25.68 5.41 19.17
N GLY A 548 25.37 5.37 17.88
CA GLY A 548 24.56 4.33 17.23
C GLY A 548 23.03 4.47 17.36
N ARG A 549 22.50 5.40 18.15
CA ARG A 549 21.04 5.64 18.27
C ARG A 549 20.47 6.56 17.21
N LEU A 550 21.30 7.46 16.72
CA LEU A 550 20.98 8.45 15.70
C LEU A 550 21.44 8.02 14.29
N ASP A 551 21.81 6.75 14.13
CA ASP A 551 22.15 6.19 12.82
C ASP A 551 20.94 6.31 11.87
N ASP A 552 21.18 6.92 10.71
CA ASP A 552 20.14 7.26 9.72
C ASP A 552 19.05 8.23 10.27
N VAL A 553 19.38 9.10 11.24
CA VAL A 553 18.52 10.19 11.70
C VAL A 553 19.12 11.54 11.31
N VAL A 554 18.41 12.28 10.44
CA VAL A 554 18.84 13.61 9.94
C VAL A 554 18.21 14.77 10.69
N GLY A 555 17.20 14.51 11.52
CA GLY A 555 16.56 15.53 12.34
C GLY A 555 15.55 14.96 13.33
N ILE A 556 14.97 15.83 14.15
CA ILE A 556 13.87 15.52 15.07
C ILE A 556 12.77 16.55 14.86
N GLU A 557 11.55 16.08 14.69
CA GLU A 557 10.34 16.90 14.63
C GLU A 557 9.62 16.86 15.97
N TYR A 558 9.02 17.97 16.37
CA TYR A 558 8.23 18.08 17.59
C TYR A 558 6.92 18.82 17.36
N GLU A 559 5.97 18.55 18.23
CA GLU A 559 4.66 19.20 18.25
C GLU A 559 4.27 19.52 19.71
N VAL A 560 3.91 20.79 19.96
CA VAL A 560 3.41 21.29 21.24
C VAL A 560 1.93 21.62 21.10
N ARG A 561 1.11 21.13 22.04
CA ARG A 561 -0.33 21.40 22.10
C ARG A 561 -0.73 21.91 23.47
N LEU A 562 -1.81 22.68 23.56
CA LEU A 562 -2.43 23.02 24.86
C LEU A 562 -2.97 21.75 25.52
N GLN A 563 -2.72 21.57 26.81
CA GLN A 563 -3.16 20.36 27.53
C GLN A 563 -4.68 20.28 27.65
N ALA A 564 -5.36 21.43 27.77
CA ALA A 564 -6.81 21.49 27.95
C ALA A 564 -7.61 21.18 26.67
N THR A 565 -7.10 21.62 25.50
CA THR A 565 -7.84 21.54 24.21
C THR A 565 -7.17 20.63 23.18
N LEU A 566 -5.91 20.24 23.39
CA LEU A 566 -5.04 19.57 22.42
C LEU A 566 -4.86 20.36 21.10
N GLU A 567 -5.13 21.66 21.12
CA GLU A 567 -4.87 22.56 20.01
C GLU A 567 -3.36 22.71 19.82
N LYS A 568 -2.88 22.62 18.57
CA LYS A 568 -1.48 22.77 18.21
C LYS A 568 -1.04 24.22 18.36
N VAL A 569 -0.11 24.46 19.27
CA VAL A 569 0.42 25.78 19.64
C VAL A 569 1.68 26.10 18.84
N SER A 570 2.54 25.10 18.69
CA SER A 570 3.82 25.23 17.98
C SER A 570 4.23 23.87 17.43
N GLU A 571 4.88 23.89 16.27
CA GLU A 571 5.53 22.73 15.68
C GLU A 571 6.86 23.16 15.07
N GLY A 572 7.79 22.23 15.00
CA GLY A 572 9.08 22.53 14.41
C GLY A 572 9.98 21.31 14.32
N ARG A 573 11.21 21.56 13.87
CA ARG A 573 12.24 20.53 13.77
C ARG A 573 13.61 21.07 14.12
N THR A 574 14.51 20.17 14.50
CA THR A 574 15.95 20.41 14.58
C THR A 574 16.66 19.47 13.62
N ASP A 575 17.63 20.00 12.86
CA ASP A 575 18.51 19.23 11.97
C ASP A 575 19.83 18.85 12.67
N GLN A 576 19.90 19.06 13.99
CA GLN A 576 21.06 18.74 14.82
C GLN A 576 20.69 17.72 15.92
N PRO A 577 20.29 16.49 15.55
CA PRO A 577 19.88 15.48 16.54
C PRO A 577 21.02 15.11 17.51
N GLN A 578 22.27 15.30 17.09
CA GLN A 578 23.51 15.07 17.86
C GLN A 578 23.59 15.90 19.16
N VAL A 579 22.91 17.04 19.23
CA VAL A 579 22.93 17.96 20.40
C VAL A 579 22.21 17.35 21.62
N GLY A 580 21.28 16.42 21.42
CA GLY A 580 20.55 15.73 22.49
C GLY A 580 19.55 16.59 23.25
N SER A 581 19.42 17.88 22.93
CA SER A 581 18.42 18.76 23.51
C SER A 581 18.09 19.96 22.64
N MET A 582 16.91 20.55 22.86
CA MET A 582 16.47 21.79 22.23
C MET A 582 15.59 22.60 23.19
N LEU A 583 15.62 23.93 23.07
CA LEU A 583 14.79 24.84 23.85
C LEU A 583 13.73 25.49 22.94
N ILE A 584 12.47 25.43 23.35
CA ILE A 584 11.32 26.00 22.62
C ILE A 584 10.72 27.12 23.46
N SER A 585 10.54 28.31 22.88
CA SER A 585 9.91 29.47 23.54
C SER A 585 8.84 30.15 22.68
N GLN A 586 8.59 29.61 21.48
CA GLN A 586 7.68 30.20 20.51
C GLN A 586 6.23 29.90 20.88
N SER A 587 5.41 30.94 20.93
CA SER A 587 3.97 30.86 21.21
C SER A 587 3.60 30.24 22.57
N LEU A 588 4.52 30.26 23.54
CA LEU A 588 4.27 29.77 24.89
C LEU A 588 3.84 30.90 25.83
N LEU A 589 2.69 30.74 26.46
CA LEU A 589 2.18 31.64 27.50
C LEU A 589 2.71 31.27 28.89
N PRO A 590 2.78 32.23 29.84
CA PRO A 590 3.18 31.98 31.22
C PRO A 590 2.13 31.17 32.00
N ASN A 591 2.58 30.27 32.88
CA ASN A 591 1.70 29.47 33.77
C ASN A 591 0.62 28.67 33.02
N GLU A 592 0.93 28.16 31.83
CA GLU A 592 -0.02 27.47 30.96
C GLU A 592 0.40 26.00 30.81
N SER A 593 -0.59 25.11 30.73
CA SER A 593 -0.36 23.66 30.67
C SER A 593 -0.34 23.18 29.21
N TYR A 594 0.76 22.56 28.80
CA TYR A 594 0.95 22.02 27.45
C TYR A 594 1.22 20.51 27.48
N VAL A 595 1.04 19.86 26.34
CA VAL A 595 1.50 18.50 26.07
C VAL A 595 2.40 18.50 24.83
N VAL A 596 3.51 17.77 24.90
CA VAL A 596 4.54 17.75 23.84
C VAL A 596 4.84 16.33 23.39
N ARG A 597 5.03 16.13 22.09
CA ARG A 597 5.51 14.86 21.51
C ARG A 597 6.58 15.11 20.45
N GLY A 598 7.42 14.11 20.19
CA GLY A 598 8.48 14.17 19.19
C GLY A 598 8.59 12.90 18.35
N ARG A 599 9.26 12.98 17.21
CA ARG A 599 9.66 11.84 16.36
C ARG A 599 10.96 12.11 15.64
N TYR A 600 11.66 11.05 15.24
CA TYR A 600 12.82 11.16 14.35
C TYR A 600 12.41 11.55 12.93
N ILE A 601 13.34 12.17 12.19
CA ILE A 601 13.30 12.37 10.75
C ILE A 601 14.43 11.50 10.18
N PRO A 602 14.11 10.39 9.49
CA PRO A 602 15.11 9.47 8.96
C PRO A 602 15.78 10.04 7.71
N GLY A 603 17.03 9.61 7.43
CA GLY A 603 17.73 9.91 6.17
C GLY A 603 17.27 9.02 5.00
N GLY A 604 16.90 7.77 5.29
CA GLY A 604 16.30 6.81 4.36
C GLY A 604 14.80 6.55 4.57
N ASP A 605 14.25 5.58 3.86
CA ASP A 605 12.80 5.27 3.80
C ASP A 605 12.28 4.45 5.01
N ARG A 606 12.90 4.60 6.18
CA ARG A 606 12.51 3.88 7.39
C ARG A 606 11.28 4.56 8.03
N PRO A 607 10.20 3.83 8.35
CA PRO A 607 9.08 4.42 9.08
C PRO A 607 9.50 4.82 10.51
N VAL A 608 8.88 5.88 11.04
CA VAL A 608 9.17 6.44 12.36
C VAL A 608 7.86 6.71 13.11
N LEU A 609 7.89 6.60 14.43
CA LEU A 609 6.70 6.79 15.27
C LEU A 609 6.81 8.07 16.10
N TRP A 610 5.66 8.70 16.33
CA TRP A 610 5.52 9.73 17.35
C TRP A 610 5.64 9.12 18.75
N SER A 611 6.30 9.84 19.65
CA SER A 611 6.22 9.56 21.09
C SER A 611 4.79 9.75 21.60
N GLY A 612 4.54 9.24 22.80
CA GLY A 612 3.40 9.70 23.60
C GLY A 612 3.51 11.19 23.92
N PHE A 613 2.37 11.80 24.29
CA PHE A 613 2.32 13.17 24.77
C PHE A 613 2.85 13.25 26.21
N ILE A 614 3.80 14.16 26.46
CA ILE A 614 4.34 14.47 27.79
C ILE A 614 3.78 15.80 28.27
N PRO A 615 3.12 15.86 29.45
CA PRO A 615 2.59 17.09 30.00
C PRO A 615 3.71 17.97 30.59
N VAL A 616 3.61 19.29 30.40
CA VAL A 616 4.54 20.29 30.92
C VAL A 616 3.80 21.60 31.22
N ILE A 617 4.10 22.23 32.36
CA ILE A 617 3.51 23.52 32.75
C ILE A 617 4.60 24.59 32.63
N THR A 618 4.37 25.62 31.83
CA THR A 618 5.37 26.69 31.65
C THR A 618 5.52 27.55 32.91
N PRO A 619 6.73 28.04 33.24
CA PRO A 619 6.93 28.95 34.36
C PRO A 619 6.12 30.26 34.22
N ASN A 620 5.70 30.84 35.34
CA ASN A 620 4.94 32.09 35.36
C ASN A 620 5.85 33.32 35.20
N ILE A 621 6.34 33.56 33.98
CA ILE A 621 7.15 34.73 33.64
C ILE A 621 6.26 35.81 33.00
N LEU A 622 5.92 36.84 33.77
CA LEU A 622 5.10 37.97 33.33
C LEU A 622 5.97 39.10 32.77
N LEU A 623 5.41 39.92 31.87
CA LEU A 623 6.06 41.14 31.40
C LEU A 623 6.27 42.10 32.59
N SER A 624 7.50 42.55 32.77
CA SER A 624 7.90 43.52 33.80
C SER A 624 8.04 44.92 33.21
N ASP A 625 8.23 45.92 34.09
CA ASP A 625 8.56 47.30 33.74
C ASP A 625 9.79 47.43 32.82
N LYS A 626 10.72 46.47 32.87
CA LYS A 626 11.91 46.39 32.01
C LYS A 626 11.62 45.83 30.60
N ASP A 627 10.49 45.15 30.38
CA ASP A 627 10.14 44.52 29.09
C ASP A 627 9.30 45.44 28.19
N VAL A 628 8.88 46.59 28.72
CA VAL A 628 8.08 47.59 28.03
C VAL A 628 8.99 48.75 27.62
N PHE A 629 9.53 48.70 26.40
CA PHE A 629 10.23 49.83 25.80
C PHE A 629 9.22 50.76 25.13
N VAL A 630 8.77 51.79 25.84
CA VAL A 630 8.00 52.90 25.27
C VAL A 630 9.00 53.90 24.71
N ASP A 631 9.41 53.72 23.46
CA ASP A 631 10.12 54.77 22.71
C ASP A 631 9.06 55.73 22.14
N VAL A 632 8.57 56.61 23.00
CA VAL A 632 7.86 57.79 22.51
C VAL A 632 8.90 58.89 22.51
N ASP A 633 9.21 59.39 21.31
CA ASP A 633 9.87 60.67 21.13
C ASP A 633 8.97 61.75 21.73
N LEU A 634 9.19 62.01 23.02
CA LEU A 634 8.39 62.88 23.90
C LEU A 634 9.03 64.26 24.08
N THR A 635 10.09 64.56 23.33
CA THR A 635 10.78 65.85 23.43
C THR A 635 9.85 67.04 23.16
N GLY A 636 8.75 66.85 22.40
CA GLY A 636 7.71 67.86 22.16
C GLY A 636 6.45 67.76 23.04
N VAL A 637 6.33 66.79 23.95
CA VAL A 637 5.09 66.50 24.70
C VAL A 637 5.24 66.66 26.21
N GLU A 638 6.47 66.63 26.74
CA GLU A 638 6.72 66.93 28.16
C GLU A 638 6.49 68.40 28.53
N GLU A 639 6.67 69.34 27.59
CA GLU A 639 6.38 70.76 27.82
C GLU A 639 4.87 71.04 27.91
N ALA A 640 4.05 70.30 27.15
CA ALA A 640 2.59 70.45 27.14
C ALA A 640 1.89 69.77 28.33
N LEU A 641 2.50 68.71 28.90
CA LEU A 641 1.96 68.00 30.07
C LEU A 641 2.44 68.55 31.42
N GLY A 642 3.50 69.37 31.45
CA GLY A 642 3.90 70.15 32.63
C GLY A 642 2.85 71.20 33.02
N TRP A 643 2.18 71.80 32.03
CA TRP A 643 1.11 72.79 32.23
C TRP A 643 -0.18 72.18 32.80
N LEU A 644 -0.48 70.92 32.47
CA LEU A 644 -1.73 70.26 32.90
C LEU A 644 -1.66 69.62 34.29
N ARG A 645 -0.46 69.35 34.83
CA ARG A 645 -0.29 68.65 36.12
C ARG A 645 -0.30 69.56 37.35
N ASN A 646 -0.09 70.87 37.20
CA ASN A 646 -0.30 71.84 38.28
C ASN A 646 -1.78 72.27 38.35
N SER A 647 -2.60 71.29 38.72
CA SER A 647 -4.03 71.35 38.92
C SER A 647 -4.39 72.23 40.12
N THR A 648 -4.88 73.46 39.88
CA THR A 648 -5.92 74.19 40.68
C THR A 648 -6.07 75.70 40.36
N ARG A 649 -5.31 76.30 39.43
CA ARG A 649 -5.40 77.75 39.12
C ARG A 649 -5.63 78.14 37.65
N THR A 650 -6.02 77.17 36.82
CA THR A 650 -5.70 77.19 35.38
C THR A 650 -6.86 77.44 34.41
N ALA A 651 -7.99 78.01 34.85
CA ALA A 651 -8.99 78.56 33.91
C ALA A 651 -8.74 80.05 33.65
N GLN A 652 -8.31 80.79 34.68
CA GLN A 652 -7.68 82.10 34.50
C GLN A 652 -6.34 81.93 33.80
N ASP A 653 -5.41 81.05 34.21
CA ASP A 653 -4.13 80.90 33.49
C ASP A 653 -4.22 80.37 32.03
N ALA A 654 -5.30 79.71 31.62
CA ALA A 654 -5.50 79.33 30.21
C ALA A 654 -5.97 80.52 29.35
N ILE A 655 -6.80 81.39 29.95
CA ILE A 655 -7.29 82.63 29.34
C ILE A 655 -6.24 83.73 29.47
N ASP A 656 -5.58 83.87 30.62
CA ASP A 656 -4.37 84.63 30.89
C ASP A 656 -3.18 84.10 30.10
N GLY A 657 -3.17 82.84 29.66
CA GLY A 657 -2.19 82.28 28.73
C GLY A 657 -2.50 82.64 27.28
N LEU A 658 -3.79 82.72 26.92
CA LEU A 658 -4.23 83.31 25.66
C LEU A 658 -4.00 84.83 25.66
N ILE A 659 -4.29 85.52 26.77
CA ILE A 659 -4.07 86.95 27.02
C ILE A 659 -2.57 87.23 27.16
N ALA A 660 -1.76 86.38 27.78
CA ALA A 660 -0.30 86.51 27.82
C ALA A 660 0.29 86.25 26.45
N GLY A 661 -0.24 85.30 25.67
CA GLY A 661 0.04 85.22 24.23
C GLY A 661 -0.33 86.51 23.50
N MET A 662 -1.49 87.13 23.80
CA MET A 662 -1.94 88.39 23.21
C MET A 662 -1.12 89.62 23.69
N MET A 663 -0.60 89.60 24.92
CA MET A 663 0.23 90.66 25.52
C MET A 663 1.72 90.50 25.14
N GLU A 664 2.23 89.28 25.04
CA GLU A 664 3.60 88.98 24.59
C GLU A 664 3.76 89.29 23.10
N LEU A 665 2.71 89.09 22.29
CA LEU A 665 2.65 89.65 20.95
C LEU A 665 2.66 91.20 21.00
N SER A 666 1.94 91.86 21.91
CA SER A 666 1.93 93.35 21.96
C SER A 666 3.27 94.03 22.28
N VAL A 667 4.29 93.28 22.73
CA VAL A 667 5.64 93.80 23.04
C VAL A 667 6.61 93.66 21.86
N VAL A 668 6.28 92.87 20.82
CA VAL A 668 7.13 92.68 19.63
C VAL A 668 6.50 93.35 18.40
N ALA A 669 6.85 94.62 18.20
CA ALA A 669 6.76 95.40 16.95
C ALA A 669 5.46 95.23 16.12
N TYR A 670 4.34 95.65 16.67
CA TYR A 670 3.09 95.84 15.93
C TYR A 670 2.93 97.29 15.43
N LYS A 671 2.45 97.46 14.19
CA LYS A 671 2.29 98.79 13.57
C LYS A 671 1.01 99.50 14.02
N ASP A 672 -0.06 98.76 14.33
CA ASP A 672 -1.33 99.28 14.85
C ASP A 672 -1.97 98.25 15.81
N THR A 673 -2.55 98.73 16.90
CA THR A 673 -3.24 97.91 17.92
C THR A 673 -4.49 98.66 18.39
N ARG A 674 -5.62 97.95 18.48
CA ARG A 674 -6.89 98.49 19.00
C ARG A 674 -7.47 97.56 20.06
N ASN A 675 -7.83 98.16 21.19
CA ASN A 675 -8.44 97.46 22.31
C ASN A 675 -9.82 98.04 22.61
N LEU A 676 -10.79 97.19 22.92
CA LEU A 676 -12.11 97.59 23.38
C LEU A 676 -12.51 96.71 24.57
N ALA A 677 -12.84 97.34 25.70
CA ALA A 677 -13.37 96.66 26.86
C ALA A 677 -14.80 97.16 27.13
N ARG A 678 -15.72 96.24 27.43
CA ARG A 678 -17.09 96.54 27.88
C ARG A 678 -17.40 95.76 29.15
N GLU A 679 -18.00 96.46 30.11
CA GLU A 679 -18.40 95.86 31.38
C GLU A 679 -19.85 96.25 31.68
N PHE A 680 -20.60 95.30 32.20
CA PHE A 680 -21.96 95.50 32.69
C PHE A 680 -22.17 94.67 33.95
N SER A 681 -22.48 95.32 35.07
CA SER A 681 -22.62 94.65 36.36
C SER A 681 -23.80 95.17 37.16
N VAL A 682 -24.35 94.31 38.01
CA VAL A 682 -25.38 94.63 39.00
C VAL A 682 -25.06 93.93 40.32
N GLU A 683 -25.21 94.66 41.42
CA GLU A 683 -24.95 94.17 42.77
C GLU A 683 -26.14 94.43 43.69
N LEU A 684 -26.52 93.42 44.49
CA LEU A 684 -27.55 93.54 45.53
C LEU A 684 -27.11 92.74 46.76
N GLY A 685 -26.57 93.43 47.78
CA GLY A 685 -26.05 92.78 48.98
C GLY A 685 -24.86 91.87 48.67
N ALA A 686 -24.97 90.58 48.98
CA ALA A 686 -23.94 89.57 48.68
C ALA A 686 -24.10 88.92 47.29
N ALA A 687 -25.06 89.37 46.48
CA ALA A 687 -25.29 88.90 45.12
C ALA A 687 -24.61 89.85 44.11
N ARG A 688 -23.86 89.29 43.16
CA ARG A 688 -23.24 90.01 42.04
C ARG A 688 -23.46 89.24 40.75
N ALA A 689 -23.87 89.94 39.70
CA ALA A 689 -23.86 89.44 38.33
C ALA A 689 -23.07 90.41 37.46
N GLU A 690 -22.17 89.87 36.63
CA GLU A 690 -21.23 90.65 35.83
C GLU A 690 -21.06 90.00 34.45
N TYR A 691 -21.05 90.85 33.42
CA TYR A 691 -20.58 90.52 32.08
C TYR A 691 -19.41 91.43 31.73
N ARG A 692 -18.32 90.83 31.25
CA ARG A 692 -17.14 91.52 30.75
C ARG A 692 -16.75 90.99 29.37
N GLU A 693 -16.48 91.89 28.44
CA GLU A 693 -15.98 91.62 27.10
C GLU A 693 -14.69 92.41 26.88
N ASP A 694 -13.61 91.72 26.50
CA ASP A 694 -12.34 92.32 26.10
C ASP A 694 -12.00 91.88 24.67
N ILE A 695 -11.88 92.85 23.74
CA ILE A 695 -11.51 92.64 22.33
C ILE A 695 -10.16 93.29 22.07
N GLN A 696 -9.28 92.56 21.38
CA GLN A 696 -7.97 93.06 20.96
C GLN A 696 -7.70 92.69 19.49
N LEU A 697 -7.30 93.69 18.72
CA LEU A 697 -6.91 93.56 17.32
C LEU A 697 -5.48 94.11 17.15
N ALA A 698 -4.60 93.35 16.51
CA ALA A 698 -3.22 93.78 16.25
C ALA A 698 -2.73 93.31 14.87
N VAL A 699 -1.96 94.14 14.15
CA VAL A 699 -1.41 93.80 12.82
C VAL A 699 0.00 94.36 12.60
N ASN A 700 0.85 93.59 11.92
CA ASN A 700 2.14 94.02 11.40
C ASN A 700 2.38 93.46 9.97
N GLU A 701 3.61 93.50 9.47
CA GLU A 701 3.95 93.10 8.09
C GLU A 701 3.91 91.58 7.85
N THR A 702 3.93 90.76 8.90
CA THR A 702 4.03 89.30 8.81
C THR A 702 2.93 88.55 9.56
N MET A 703 2.11 89.25 10.35
CA MET A 703 1.08 88.63 11.20
C MET A 703 -0.10 89.56 11.49
N ALA A 704 -1.29 88.97 11.60
CA ALA A 704 -2.52 89.62 12.01
C ALA A 704 -3.24 88.79 13.07
N VAL A 705 -3.69 89.44 14.15
CA VAL A 705 -4.34 88.79 15.29
C VAL A 705 -5.64 89.50 15.61
N ALA A 706 -6.70 88.71 15.78
CA ALA A 706 -7.97 89.14 16.33
C ALA A 706 -8.35 88.19 17.47
N GLY A 707 -8.48 88.73 18.68
CA GLY A 707 -8.87 87.99 19.87
C GLY A 707 -10.03 88.65 20.58
N LYS A 708 -10.89 87.83 21.20
CA LYS A 708 -11.96 88.30 22.09
C LYS A 708 -12.12 87.32 23.25
N VAL A 709 -12.31 87.86 24.45
CA VAL A 709 -12.63 87.12 25.67
C VAL A 709 -13.95 87.66 26.23
N GLU A 710 -14.87 86.76 26.57
CA GLU A 710 -16.11 87.07 27.29
C GLU A 710 -16.15 86.29 28.59
N SER A 711 -16.53 86.98 29.66
CA SER A 711 -16.69 86.41 30.99
C SER A 711 -18.07 86.77 31.52
N LEU A 712 -18.87 85.75 31.84
CA LEU A 712 -20.09 85.89 32.65
C LEU A 712 -19.81 85.37 34.04
N THR A 713 -20.05 86.20 35.06
CA THR A 713 -19.89 85.83 36.47
C THR A 713 -21.20 86.02 37.20
N ALA A 714 -21.64 85.01 37.93
CA ALA A 714 -22.73 85.11 38.89
C ALA A 714 -22.24 84.61 40.26
N ALA A 715 -22.36 85.45 41.29
CA ALA A 715 -21.90 85.14 42.64
C ALA A 715 -22.99 85.43 43.67
N LEU A 716 -23.17 84.53 44.63
CA LEU A 716 -24.08 84.71 45.77
C LEU A 716 -23.53 83.94 46.98
N GLY A 717 -23.34 84.63 48.10
CA GLY A 717 -23.11 83.97 49.39
C GLY A 717 -21.90 83.02 49.44
N GLY A 718 -20.81 83.35 48.74
CA GLY A 718 -19.57 82.55 48.70
C GLY A 718 -19.51 81.50 47.60
N SER A 719 -20.60 81.27 46.85
CA SER A 719 -20.58 80.48 45.61
C SER A 719 -20.44 81.39 44.40
N SER A 720 -19.57 81.03 43.46
CA SER A 720 -19.44 81.70 42.16
C SER A 720 -19.56 80.69 41.01
N ALA A 721 -20.31 81.08 39.99
CA ALA A 721 -20.37 80.41 38.70
C ALA A 721 -19.81 81.34 37.64
N PHE A 722 -18.95 80.82 36.77
CA PHE A 722 -18.37 81.57 35.67
C PHE A 722 -18.42 80.78 34.37
N VAL A 723 -18.74 81.49 33.30
CA VAL A 723 -18.62 81.00 31.93
C VAL A 723 -17.66 81.94 31.23
N ASN A 724 -16.54 81.37 30.79
CA ASN A 724 -15.54 82.11 30.06
C ASN A 724 -15.42 81.55 28.64
N VAL A 725 -15.49 82.44 27.65
CA VAL A 725 -15.37 82.13 26.24
C VAL A 725 -14.20 82.91 25.66
N ALA A 726 -13.31 82.22 24.97
CA ALA A 726 -12.17 82.84 24.34
C ALA A 726 -12.02 82.32 22.90
N TRP A 727 -11.87 83.23 21.95
CA TRP A 727 -11.58 82.91 20.56
C TRP A 727 -10.44 83.77 20.05
N ALA A 728 -9.58 83.17 19.25
CA ALA A 728 -8.46 83.83 18.61
C ALA A 728 -8.34 83.37 17.15
N ALA A 729 -8.20 84.34 16.25
CA ALA A 729 -7.79 84.14 14.87
C ALA A 729 -6.41 84.77 14.68
N ILE A 730 -5.44 83.97 14.26
CA ILE A 730 -4.04 84.34 14.09
C ILE A 730 -3.61 83.95 12.68
N ALA A 731 -3.28 84.93 11.86
CA ALA A 731 -2.58 84.69 10.59
C ALA A 731 -1.07 84.79 10.84
N ALA A 732 -0.37 83.66 10.99
CA ALA A 732 1.08 83.58 11.21
C ALA A 732 1.67 82.33 10.50
N PRO A 733 3.00 82.29 10.21
CA PRO A 733 3.64 81.18 9.48
C PRO A 733 3.60 79.81 10.18
N SER A 734 3.36 79.78 11.49
CA SER A 734 3.34 78.58 12.31
C SER A 734 2.37 78.74 13.49
N GLY A 735 2.01 77.62 14.12
CA GLY A 735 1.05 77.60 15.23
C GLY A 735 -0.39 77.34 14.79
N TYR A 736 -1.33 77.65 15.69
CA TYR A 736 -2.77 77.43 15.46
C TYR A 736 -3.43 78.73 15.00
N ALA A 737 -4.04 78.67 13.82
CA ALA A 737 -4.58 79.83 13.11
C ALA A 737 -5.99 80.22 13.59
N ALA A 738 -6.78 79.26 14.08
CA ALA A 738 -8.09 79.52 14.66
C ALA A 738 -8.28 78.69 15.92
N ARG A 739 -8.67 79.36 17.00
CA ARG A 739 -8.92 78.75 18.31
C ARG A 739 -10.26 79.20 18.87
N TYR A 740 -10.98 78.27 19.49
CA TYR A 740 -12.20 78.55 20.24
C TYR A 740 -12.24 77.70 21.51
N GLY A 741 -12.24 78.35 22.66
CA GLY A 741 -12.30 77.75 23.98
C GLY A 741 -13.53 78.21 24.74
N VAL A 742 -14.25 77.28 25.37
CA VAL A 742 -15.30 77.56 26.33
C VAL A 742 -14.99 76.81 27.60
N THR A 743 -15.10 77.49 28.75
CA THR A 743 -15.08 76.87 30.07
C THR A 743 -16.28 77.32 30.86
N ALA A 744 -17.01 76.34 31.41
CA ALA A 744 -18.04 76.57 32.41
C ALA A 744 -17.57 75.96 33.73
N ALA A 745 -17.64 76.73 34.81
CA ALA A 745 -17.12 76.30 36.10
C ALA A 745 -17.89 76.90 37.27
N VAL A 746 -17.85 76.17 38.39
CA VAL A 746 -18.49 76.54 39.65
C VAL A 746 -17.47 76.38 40.77
N ASN A 747 -17.46 77.34 41.69
CA ASN A 747 -16.70 77.30 42.92
C ASN A 747 -17.63 77.63 44.10
N ASP A 748 -17.98 76.61 44.87
CA ASP A 748 -18.80 76.69 46.09
C ASP A 748 -18.02 76.18 47.33
N GLY A 749 -16.70 76.10 47.22
CA GLY A 749 -15.81 75.40 48.16
C GLY A 749 -15.12 74.19 47.54
N ALA A 750 -15.66 73.64 46.44
CA ALA A 750 -15.02 72.62 45.61
C ALA A 750 -15.09 72.99 44.12
N TYR A 751 -13.93 73.28 43.53
CA TYR A 751 -13.85 73.69 42.13
C TYR A 751 -14.19 72.53 41.17
N ARG A 752 -15.08 72.79 40.21
CA ARG A 752 -15.41 71.86 39.12
C ARG A 752 -15.65 72.61 37.82
N ALA A 753 -15.12 72.07 36.72
CA ALA A 753 -15.17 72.69 35.40
C ALA A 753 -15.42 71.68 34.29
N ALA A 754 -16.04 72.15 33.21
CA ALA A 754 -16.09 71.48 31.92
C ALA A 754 -15.57 72.45 30.84
N SER A 755 -14.70 71.94 29.97
CA SER A 755 -14.05 72.75 28.93
C SER A 755 -14.10 72.07 27.57
N LEU A 756 -14.28 72.90 26.53
CA LEU A 756 -14.19 72.53 25.13
C LEU A 756 -13.16 73.44 24.46
N LEU A 757 -12.20 72.87 23.74
CA LEU A 757 -11.23 73.61 22.93
C LEU A 757 -11.23 73.07 21.49
N LEU A 758 -11.44 73.96 20.53
CA LEU A 758 -11.29 73.73 19.11
C LEU A 758 -10.03 74.42 18.63
N ASP A 759 -9.17 73.69 17.93
CA ASP A 759 -7.87 74.14 17.49
C ASP A 759 -7.66 73.74 16.02
N VAL A 760 -7.42 74.74 15.17
CA VAL A 760 -7.12 74.56 13.74
C VAL A 760 -5.71 75.07 13.46
N PRO A 761 -4.78 74.20 13.03
CA PRO A 761 -3.40 74.60 12.73
C PRO A 761 -3.30 75.40 11.43
N ALA A 762 -2.29 76.27 11.35
CA ALA A 762 -1.90 76.93 10.09
C ALA A 762 -1.24 75.94 9.11
N ASN A 763 -0.59 74.89 9.63
CA ASN A 763 0.08 73.85 8.85
C ASN A 763 -0.88 72.67 8.57
N PRO A 764 -1.16 72.33 7.30
CA PRO A 764 -2.06 71.22 6.95
C PRO A 764 -1.53 69.83 7.33
N ALA A 765 -0.24 69.70 7.66
CA ALA A 765 0.33 68.45 8.17
C ALA A 765 0.02 68.17 9.65
N LEU A 766 -0.51 69.16 10.38
CA LEU A 766 -0.95 69.00 11.76
C LEU A 766 -2.47 68.75 11.80
N PRO A 767 -2.98 67.89 12.70
CA PRO A 767 -4.40 67.60 12.78
C PRO A 767 -5.19 68.78 13.38
N THR A 768 -6.39 69.03 12.85
CA THR A 768 -7.41 69.78 13.57
C THR A 768 -7.85 68.99 14.80
N ARG A 769 -8.02 69.65 15.95
CA ARG A 769 -8.35 68.94 17.20
C ARG A 769 -9.54 69.57 17.93
N VAL A 770 -10.34 68.69 18.52
CA VAL A 770 -11.40 69.01 19.48
C VAL A 770 -10.97 68.36 20.80
N ILE A 771 -10.72 69.17 21.83
CA ILE A 771 -10.36 68.70 23.17
C ILE A 771 -11.56 68.95 24.08
N VAL A 772 -12.07 67.89 24.70
CA VAL A 772 -13.16 67.98 25.67
C VAL A 772 -12.63 67.52 27.02
N GLN A 773 -12.75 68.36 28.04
CA GLN A 773 -12.51 68.01 29.42
C GLN A 773 -13.83 68.06 30.18
N ALA A 774 -14.34 66.89 30.56
CA ALA A 774 -15.54 66.76 31.36
C ALA A 774 -15.49 65.45 32.16
N GLY A 775 -16.18 65.40 33.31
CA GLY A 775 -16.38 64.13 34.02
C GLY A 775 -17.24 63.13 33.23
N GLN A 776 -18.03 63.62 32.27
CA GLN A 776 -18.83 62.80 31.35
C GLN A 776 -19.02 63.54 30.02
N PHE A 777 -18.79 62.85 28.88
CA PHE A 777 -19.13 63.35 27.55
C PHE A 777 -20.35 62.59 27.01
N VAL A 778 -21.47 63.29 26.83
CA VAL A 778 -22.75 62.71 26.39
C VAL A 778 -23.20 63.40 25.10
N VAL A 779 -23.41 62.61 24.04
CA VAL A 779 -24.12 63.04 22.83
C VAL A 779 -25.58 62.60 22.98
N ALA A 780 -26.54 63.52 22.92
CA ALA A 780 -27.96 63.21 23.07
C ALA A 780 -28.71 63.37 21.73
N SER A 781 -29.71 62.52 21.47
CA SER A 781 -30.63 62.66 20.34
C SER A 781 -31.66 63.77 20.57
N ASP A 782 -32.18 64.32 19.47
CA ASP A 782 -33.08 65.48 19.37
C ASP A 782 -34.52 65.26 19.89
N ASP A 783 -34.93 64.04 20.22
CA ASP A 783 -36.34 63.73 20.55
C ASP A 783 -36.80 64.13 21.96
N GLY A 784 -35.90 64.52 22.87
CA GLY A 784 -36.22 65.02 24.22
C GLY A 784 -36.99 64.06 25.15
N ALA A 785 -37.41 62.88 24.67
CA ALA A 785 -38.21 61.91 25.39
C ALA A 785 -37.38 60.66 25.75
N THR A 786 -36.27 60.42 25.05
CA THR A 786 -35.34 59.33 25.33
C THR A 786 -33.91 59.80 25.07
N ILE A 787 -33.08 59.94 26.12
CA ILE A 787 -31.65 60.20 25.94
C ILE A 787 -31.00 58.92 25.41
N LYS A 788 -30.99 58.75 24.09
CA LYS A 788 -30.15 57.73 23.45
C LYS A 788 -28.71 58.22 23.56
N ARG A 789 -27.88 57.46 24.27
CA ARG A 789 -26.43 57.66 24.38
C ARG A 789 -25.75 56.83 23.28
N PRO A 790 -25.48 57.38 22.08
CA PRO A 790 -24.96 56.60 20.96
C PRO A 790 -23.55 56.08 21.28
N PHE A 791 -22.75 56.90 21.96
CA PHE A 791 -21.61 56.42 22.75
C PHE A 791 -21.34 57.36 23.94
N THR A 792 -20.75 56.83 25.00
CA THR A 792 -20.30 57.57 26.19
C THR A 792 -18.95 57.03 26.60
N VAL A 793 -18.00 57.93 26.87
CA VAL A 793 -16.74 57.55 27.51
C VAL A 793 -16.87 57.87 28.99
N GLN A 794 -16.80 56.83 29.82
CA GLN A 794 -16.88 56.93 31.28
C GLN A 794 -15.77 56.06 31.88
N ASP A 795 -15.00 56.62 32.80
CA ASP A 795 -13.88 55.95 33.47
C ASP A 795 -12.86 55.30 32.50
N GLY A 796 -12.68 55.91 31.32
CA GLY A 796 -11.77 55.42 30.27
C GLY A 796 -12.34 54.31 29.39
N VAL A 797 -13.60 53.91 29.56
CA VAL A 797 -14.27 52.85 28.78
C VAL A 797 -15.30 53.45 27.83
N LEU A 798 -15.31 52.99 26.58
CA LEU A 798 -16.31 53.34 25.57
C LEU A 798 -17.55 52.44 25.71
N TYR A 799 -18.68 53.03 26.05
CA TYR A 799 -20.00 52.38 25.99
C TYR A 799 -20.72 52.86 24.73
N ALA A 800 -21.20 51.95 23.88
CA ALA A 800 -21.91 52.30 22.65
C ALA A 800 -23.16 51.42 22.46
N ASN A 801 -24.29 52.04 22.14
CA ASN A 801 -25.59 51.37 21.95
C ASN A 801 -25.99 51.42 20.47
N ASP A 802 -26.59 50.33 19.95
CA ASP A 802 -27.14 50.22 18.59
C ASP A 802 -26.13 50.46 17.44
N ILE A 803 -24.94 49.85 17.52
CA ILE A 803 -23.94 49.93 16.45
C ILE A 803 -24.41 49.17 15.21
N ARG A 804 -24.60 49.87 14.08
CA ARG A 804 -24.74 49.26 12.74
C ARG A 804 -23.44 49.41 11.97
N VAL A 805 -22.81 48.30 11.60
CA VAL A 805 -21.55 48.28 10.84
C VAL A 805 -21.76 47.52 9.53
N ASN A 806 -21.27 48.06 8.41
CA ASN A 806 -21.36 47.40 7.10
C ASN A 806 -20.34 46.26 6.95
N THR A 807 -19.13 46.41 7.49
CA THR A 807 -18.06 45.40 7.52
C THR A 807 -17.22 45.55 8.79
N LEU A 808 -16.99 44.46 9.52
CA LEU A 808 -16.23 44.43 10.79
C LEU A 808 -14.72 44.17 10.61
N SER A 809 -14.21 44.15 9.37
CA SER A 809 -12.89 43.63 8.99
C SER A 809 -11.68 44.49 9.40
N ALA A 810 -11.90 45.66 10.02
CA ALA A 810 -10.83 46.60 10.37
C ALA A 810 -10.45 46.60 11.87
N PHE A 811 -11.19 45.86 12.71
CA PHE A 811 -10.77 45.48 14.04
C PHE A 811 -10.46 43.97 13.98
N SER A 812 -9.39 43.52 14.64
CA SER A 812 -8.76 42.19 14.46
C SER A 812 -9.71 40.99 14.32
N SER A 813 -9.25 39.93 13.65
CA SER A 813 -9.97 38.69 13.29
C SER A 813 -10.54 37.85 14.45
N VAL A 814 -10.55 38.36 15.69
CA VAL A 814 -11.07 37.68 16.87
C VAL A 814 -11.85 38.71 17.70
N LEU A 815 -13.16 38.56 17.74
CA LEU A 815 -13.97 39.10 18.83
C LEU A 815 -13.76 38.17 20.04
N GLY A 816 -13.60 38.70 21.26
CA GLY A 816 -13.50 37.90 22.48
C GLY A 816 -14.78 37.14 22.82
N ASN A 817 -14.99 36.72 24.07
CA ASN A 817 -16.26 36.08 24.49
C ASN A 817 -17.47 36.99 24.21
N VAL A 818 -18.23 36.67 23.16
CA VAL A 818 -19.49 37.32 22.83
C VAL A 818 -20.63 36.39 23.25
N ASP A 819 -21.40 36.80 24.25
CA ASP A 819 -22.64 36.13 24.61
C ASP A 819 -23.77 36.62 23.69
N ILE A 820 -24.26 35.75 22.80
CA ILE A 820 -25.31 36.08 21.83
C ILE A 820 -26.57 35.31 22.20
N SER A 821 -27.54 36.01 22.78
CA SER A 821 -28.79 35.40 23.24
C SER A 821 -29.71 34.98 22.09
N ASN A 822 -29.62 35.63 20.93
CA ASN A 822 -30.35 35.31 19.70
C ASN A 822 -29.59 35.82 18.46
N ALA A 823 -29.51 35.01 17.40
CA ALA A 823 -28.90 35.39 16.12
C ALA A 823 -29.73 34.89 14.93
N TYR A 824 -29.91 35.74 13.90
CA TYR A 824 -30.42 35.35 12.59
C TYR A 824 -29.25 35.25 11.61
N ILE A 825 -28.84 34.02 11.28
CA ILE A 825 -27.66 33.74 10.46
C ILE A 825 -28.13 33.01 9.20
N GLY A 826 -27.84 33.58 8.01
CA GLY A 826 -28.29 33.01 6.72
C GLY A 826 -27.60 31.69 6.36
N THR A 827 -26.29 31.59 6.59
CA THR A 827 -25.50 30.36 6.44
C THR A 827 -24.43 30.34 7.51
N LEU A 828 -24.36 29.23 8.26
CA LEU A 828 -23.40 29.02 9.34
C LEU A 828 -22.44 27.88 8.98
N THR A 829 -21.14 28.16 8.97
CA THR A 829 -20.10 27.14 8.83
C THR A 829 -19.33 27.06 10.15
N VAL A 830 -19.43 25.92 10.84
CA VAL A 830 -18.71 25.64 12.09
C VAL A 830 -17.53 24.71 11.77
N GLY A 831 -16.32 25.09 12.18
CA GLY A 831 -15.09 24.34 11.90
C GLY A 831 -14.96 23.03 12.68
N THR A 832 -15.51 22.96 13.90
CA THR A 832 -15.57 21.76 14.74
C THR A 832 -16.90 21.73 15.50
N SER A 833 -17.63 20.62 15.37
CA SER A 833 -18.73 20.28 16.26
C SER A 833 -18.17 19.44 17.40
N ASN A 834 -18.28 19.89 18.65
CA ASN A 834 -17.82 19.14 19.82
C ASN A 834 -18.76 17.96 20.14
N ILE A 835 -18.71 16.91 19.31
CA ILE A 835 -19.30 15.60 19.65
C ILE A 835 -18.18 14.56 19.57
N ASP A 836 -17.79 14.03 20.74
CA ASP A 836 -16.65 13.11 20.88
C ASP A 836 -16.83 11.78 20.11
N PRO A 837 -15.78 11.25 19.45
CA PRO A 837 -15.77 9.90 18.88
C PRO A 837 -15.93 8.83 19.96
N GLY A 838 -16.85 7.87 19.77
CA GLY A 838 -17.02 6.74 20.68
C GLY A 838 -17.75 7.06 21.99
N ALA A 839 -18.52 8.14 22.05
CA ALA A 839 -19.35 8.44 23.21
C ALA A 839 -20.40 7.33 23.43
N ILE A 840 -20.07 6.34 24.26
CA ILE A 840 -21.01 5.33 24.76
C ILE A 840 -21.79 5.98 25.91
N THR A 841 -23.10 6.10 25.75
CA THR A 841 -23.96 6.76 26.74
C THR A 841 -24.34 5.84 27.90
N VAL A 842 -24.39 4.53 27.66
CA VAL A 842 -24.71 3.52 28.68
C VAL A 842 -24.13 2.16 28.29
N VAL A 843 -23.71 1.39 29.29
CA VAL A 843 -23.27 -0.01 29.15
C VAL A 843 -24.03 -0.87 30.16
N ALA A 844 -24.48 -2.03 29.73
CA ALA A 844 -25.02 -3.06 30.61
C ALA A 844 -24.33 -4.39 30.32
N SER A 845 -24.09 -5.22 31.33
CA SER A 845 -23.49 -6.54 31.14
C SER A 845 -24.08 -7.57 32.08
N ASN A 846 -24.02 -8.85 31.68
CA ASN A 846 -24.36 -9.98 32.53
C ASN A 846 -23.46 -11.17 32.18
N SER A 847 -23.15 -12.01 33.16
CA SER A 847 -22.37 -13.23 32.97
C SER A 847 -22.89 -14.36 33.86
N GLN A 848 -22.67 -15.59 33.41
CA GLN A 848 -23.04 -16.79 34.15
C GLN A 848 -21.97 -17.87 33.94
N GLY A 849 -21.67 -18.62 35.00
CA GLY A 849 -20.83 -19.81 34.94
C GLY A 849 -21.57 -21.00 34.32
N ALA A 850 -21.16 -22.22 34.67
CA ALA A 850 -21.69 -23.44 34.07
C ALA A 850 -23.21 -23.58 34.30
N SER A 851 -23.99 -23.41 33.24
CA SER A 851 -25.46 -23.40 33.26
C SER A 851 -25.99 -23.52 31.84
N GLU A 852 -27.07 -24.29 31.67
CA GLU A 852 -27.82 -24.35 30.40
C GLU A 852 -28.98 -23.36 30.35
N SER A 853 -29.16 -22.56 31.41
CA SER A 853 -30.21 -21.54 31.44
C SER A 853 -29.78 -20.31 30.60
N PRO A 854 -30.70 -19.70 29.83
CA PRO A 854 -30.40 -18.46 29.11
C PRO A 854 -30.01 -17.31 30.05
N ILE A 855 -29.17 -16.39 29.57
CA ILE A 855 -28.82 -15.17 30.29
C ILE A 855 -29.35 -13.93 29.57
N ASN A 856 -29.83 -12.94 30.34
CA ASN A 856 -30.40 -11.71 29.82
C ASN A 856 -29.57 -10.50 30.25
N VAL A 857 -29.48 -9.48 29.39
CA VAL A 857 -29.03 -8.13 29.78
C VAL A 857 -30.01 -7.09 29.28
N THR A 858 -30.38 -6.14 30.14
CA THR A 858 -31.24 -5.01 29.77
C THR A 858 -30.40 -3.74 29.78
N ILE A 859 -30.40 -3.02 28.66
CA ILE A 859 -29.73 -1.72 28.52
C ILE A 859 -30.79 -0.61 28.38
N THR A 860 -30.65 0.43 29.21
CA THR A 860 -31.51 1.62 29.19
C THR A 860 -30.88 2.70 28.34
N HIS A 861 -31.16 2.69 27.04
CA HIS A 861 -30.52 3.54 26.03
C HIS A 861 -31.24 4.87 25.75
N GLY A 862 -32.43 5.09 26.31
CA GLY A 862 -33.19 6.33 26.12
C GLY A 862 -34.02 6.35 24.83
N LEU A 863 -34.71 7.46 24.56
CA LEU A 863 -35.56 7.60 23.35
C LEU A 863 -34.71 7.87 22.10
N GLY A 864 -35.28 7.63 20.91
CA GLY A 864 -34.71 8.12 19.64
C GLY A 864 -33.94 7.10 18.80
N SER A 865 -34.05 5.80 19.07
CA SER A 865 -33.40 4.73 18.28
C SER A 865 -31.86 4.82 18.22
N PRO A 866 -31.14 4.89 19.36
CA PRO A 866 -29.68 4.86 19.33
C PRO A 866 -29.17 3.50 18.86
N THR A 867 -28.10 3.47 18.06
CA THR A 867 -27.47 2.21 17.64
C THR A 867 -26.84 1.53 18.85
N LEU A 868 -27.21 0.27 19.09
CA LEU A 868 -26.70 -0.56 20.16
C LEU A 868 -25.69 -1.56 19.61
N ARG A 869 -24.56 -1.74 20.30
CA ARG A 869 -23.61 -2.83 20.06
C ARG A 869 -23.76 -3.86 21.16
N ILE A 870 -23.91 -5.13 20.79
CA ILE A 870 -24.07 -6.24 21.71
C ILE A 870 -22.93 -7.23 21.46
N ASP A 871 -21.97 -7.26 22.36
CA ASP A 871 -20.88 -8.22 22.37
C ASP A 871 -21.27 -9.40 23.27
N TYR A 872 -21.07 -10.63 22.80
CA TYR A 872 -21.40 -11.81 23.58
C TYR A 872 -20.39 -12.94 23.38
N GLN A 873 -20.16 -13.68 24.47
CA GLN A 873 -19.20 -14.78 24.55
C GLN A 873 -19.88 -16.01 25.13
N ALA A 874 -19.43 -17.18 24.70
CA ALA A 874 -19.81 -18.44 25.32
C ALA A 874 -18.64 -19.42 25.30
N ALA A 875 -18.58 -20.29 26.31
CA ALA A 875 -17.61 -21.38 26.40
C ALA A 875 -18.29 -22.69 26.77
N ILE A 876 -17.73 -23.80 26.29
CA ILE A 876 -18.20 -25.17 26.52
C ILE A 876 -17.09 -26.02 27.15
N ALA A 877 -17.46 -27.07 27.89
CA ALA A 877 -16.52 -28.09 28.31
C ALA A 877 -16.33 -29.13 27.20
N THR A 878 -15.10 -29.55 26.97
CA THR A 878 -14.77 -30.61 26.01
C THR A 878 -14.57 -31.95 26.72
N THR A 879 -14.88 -33.05 26.03
CA THR A 879 -14.66 -34.44 26.49
C THR A 879 -13.68 -35.16 25.59
N THR A 880 -13.05 -36.24 26.06
CA THR A 880 -12.02 -37.04 25.35
C THR A 880 -12.52 -37.90 24.16
N ALA A 881 -13.77 -37.76 23.74
CA ALA A 881 -14.32 -38.51 22.62
C ALA A 881 -14.00 -37.81 21.28
N PHE A 882 -13.25 -38.50 20.41
CA PHE A 882 -12.93 -38.07 19.05
C PHE A 882 -13.86 -38.82 18.06
N GLY A 883 -14.67 -38.08 17.30
CA GLY A 883 -15.57 -38.63 16.27
C GLY A 883 -16.78 -37.72 16.05
N ASP A 884 -16.92 -37.23 14.81
CA ASP A 884 -17.86 -36.21 14.29
C ASP A 884 -17.80 -34.82 14.96
N GLU A 885 -18.03 -33.75 14.16
CA GLU A 885 -17.94 -32.35 14.58
C GLU A 885 -18.96 -32.01 15.69
N ILE A 886 -18.60 -32.25 16.95
CA ILE A 886 -19.45 -31.90 18.10
C ILE A 886 -19.38 -30.38 18.30
N LYS A 887 -20.48 -29.70 17.98
CA LYS A 887 -20.64 -28.25 18.10
C LYS A 887 -21.80 -27.86 18.98
N LYS A 888 -21.70 -26.70 19.61
CA LYS A 888 -22.80 -26.09 20.35
C LYS A 888 -23.04 -24.67 19.85
N THR A 889 -24.32 -24.33 19.67
CA THR A 889 -24.73 -23.04 19.16
C THR A 889 -25.35 -22.21 20.28
N PHE A 890 -24.95 -20.94 20.36
CA PHE A 890 -25.47 -19.94 21.27
C PHE A 890 -26.15 -18.85 20.45
N THR A 891 -27.46 -18.69 20.64
CA THR A 891 -28.26 -17.76 19.83
C THR A 891 -28.48 -16.46 20.60
N LEU A 892 -28.15 -15.33 19.98
CA LEU A 892 -28.45 -13.99 20.49
C LEU A 892 -29.82 -13.53 19.98
N THR A 893 -30.70 -13.13 20.90
CA THR A 893 -32.06 -12.68 20.58
C THR A 893 -32.39 -11.34 21.23
N SER A 894 -33.13 -10.48 20.52
CA SER A 894 -33.85 -9.36 21.14
C SER A 894 -35.11 -9.92 21.79
N VAL A 895 -35.19 -9.86 23.13
CA VAL A 895 -36.35 -10.38 23.87
C VAL A 895 -37.59 -9.54 23.58
N ASN A 896 -37.42 -8.23 23.39
CA ASN A 896 -38.53 -7.32 23.12
C ASN A 896 -39.16 -7.55 21.74
N ASP A 897 -38.36 -7.96 20.74
CA ASP A 897 -38.81 -8.13 19.35
C ASP A 897 -38.98 -9.60 18.96
N SER A 898 -38.62 -10.53 19.84
CA SER A 898 -38.62 -11.97 19.59
C SER A 898 -37.84 -12.39 18.34
N SER A 899 -36.82 -11.60 17.98
CA SER A 899 -36.00 -11.80 16.77
C SER A 899 -34.59 -12.27 17.12
N THR A 900 -34.11 -13.26 16.39
CA THR A 900 -32.69 -13.66 16.41
C THR A 900 -31.84 -12.62 15.71
N LEU A 901 -30.79 -12.15 16.38
CA LEU A 901 -29.88 -11.13 15.86
C LEU A 901 -28.61 -11.76 15.31
N ASP A 902 -28.10 -12.80 15.99
CA ASP A 902 -26.87 -13.49 15.62
C ASP A 902 -26.82 -14.90 16.26
N ALA A 903 -25.92 -15.76 15.79
CA ALA A 903 -25.67 -17.08 16.36
C ALA A 903 -24.18 -17.43 16.36
N LEU A 904 -23.65 -17.72 17.55
CA LEU A 904 -22.27 -18.13 17.79
C LEU A 904 -22.17 -19.66 17.83
N ILE A 905 -21.24 -20.25 17.08
CA ILE A 905 -21.01 -21.71 17.07
C ILE A 905 -19.64 -22.02 17.69
N VAL A 906 -19.65 -22.67 18.85
CA VAL A 906 -18.42 -23.14 19.51
C VAL A 906 -18.19 -24.60 19.12
N ASN A 907 -17.09 -24.85 18.39
CA ASN A 907 -16.72 -26.18 17.90
C ASN A 907 -15.68 -26.82 18.82
N ASN A 908 -15.89 -28.09 19.20
CA ASN A 908 -14.84 -28.84 19.89
C ASN A 908 -13.75 -29.26 18.88
N ARG A 909 -12.58 -28.62 18.95
CA ARG A 909 -11.43 -28.90 18.08
C ARG A 909 -10.30 -29.65 18.80
N GLN A 910 -10.49 -30.07 20.05
CA GLN A 910 -9.42 -30.63 20.88
C GLN A 910 -9.69 -32.09 21.28
N ALA A 911 -8.63 -32.91 21.29
CA ALA A 911 -8.66 -34.30 21.73
C ALA A 911 -8.57 -34.48 23.26
N ALA A 912 -8.58 -33.39 24.02
CA ALA A 912 -8.35 -33.37 25.46
C ALA A 912 -9.49 -32.64 26.20
N ALA A 913 -9.71 -33.03 27.46
CA ALA A 913 -10.68 -32.37 28.34
C ALA A 913 -10.20 -30.96 28.71
N GLY A 914 -11.04 -29.96 28.46
CA GLY A 914 -10.70 -28.55 28.62
C GLY A 914 -11.93 -27.65 28.47
N THR A 915 -11.69 -26.34 28.36
CA THR A 915 -12.74 -25.34 28.08
C THR A 915 -12.36 -24.57 26.82
N ILE A 916 -13.28 -24.53 25.86
CA ILE A 916 -13.12 -23.76 24.61
C ILE A 916 -14.23 -22.73 24.57
N GLY A 917 -13.89 -21.49 24.25
CA GLY A 917 -14.86 -20.40 24.09
C GLY A 917 -14.63 -19.60 22.83
N ASP A 918 -15.65 -18.84 22.46
CA ASP A 918 -15.67 -17.99 21.28
C ASP A 918 -16.47 -16.69 21.58
N THR A 919 -16.30 -15.66 20.75
CA THR A 919 -16.94 -14.34 20.89
C THR A 919 -17.51 -13.85 19.58
N SER A 920 -18.69 -13.21 19.63
CA SER A 920 -19.28 -12.50 18.49
C SER A 920 -19.91 -11.19 18.93
N PHE A 921 -20.35 -10.37 17.98
CA PHE A 921 -21.10 -9.15 18.24
C PHE A 921 -22.21 -8.93 17.21
N ALA A 922 -23.24 -8.18 17.62
CA ALA A 922 -24.32 -7.73 16.74
C ALA A 922 -24.60 -6.23 16.95
N LEU A 923 -25.08 -5.58 15.89
CA LEU A 923 -25.60 -4.21 15.96
C LEU A 923 -27.12 -4.24 15.92
N PHE A 924 -27.77 -3.43 16.74
CA PHE A 924 -29.22 -3.37 16.83
C PHE A 924 -29.73 -1.94 17.07
N SER A 925 -30.70 -1.50 16.27
CA SER A 925 -31.34 -0.19 16.43
C SER A 925 -32.79 -0.37 16.92
N PRO A 926 -33.12 0.02 18.16
CA PRO A 926 -34.46 -0.14 18.72
C PRO A 926 -35.44 0.87 18.09
N PRO A 927 -36.77 0.63 18.13
CA PRO A 927 -37.76 1.61 17.70
C PRO A 927 -37.68 2.92 18.49
N SER A 928 -38.01 4.06 17.87
CA SER A 928 -37.73 5.41 18.41
C SER A 928 -38.44 5.72 19.73
N GLY A 929 -39.57 5.06 20.01
CA GLY A 929 -40.33 5.20 21.26
C GLY A 929 -39.88 4.29 22.41
N ARG A 930 -38.86 3.44 22.22
CA ARG A 930 -38.41 2.48 23.23
C ARG A 930 -37.23 3.05 24.01
N THR A 931 -37.26 2.98 25.34
CA THR A 931 -36.20 3.52 26.23
C THR A 931 -35.22 2.47 26.76
N GLN A 932 -35.59 1.19 26.68
CA GLN A 932 -34.77 0.07 27.14
C GLN A 932 -34.98 -1.15 26.25
N THR A 933 -33.92 -1.94 26.04
CA THR A 933 -33.98 -3.19 25.27
C THR A 933 -33.27 -4.31 26.03
N THR A 934 -33.87 -5.50 26.04
CA THR A 934 -33.34 -6.70 26.67
C THR A 934 -32.85 -7.68 25.60
N PHE A 935 -31.61 -8.12 25.74
CA PHE A 935 -30.97 -9.13 24.89
C PHE A 935 -30.75 -10.41 25.67
N ARG A 936 -30.84 -11.56 24.98
CA ARG A 936 -30.70 -12.89 25.57
C ARG A 936 -29.76 -13.77 24.76
N ILE A 937 -28.83 -14.43 25.44
CA ILE A 937 -28.10 -15.59 24.90
C ILE A 937 -28.84 -16.86 25.33
N THR A 938 -29.11 -17.75 24.37
CA THR A 938 -29.70 -19.07 24.62
C THR A 938 -28.78 -20.17 24.10
N PRO A 939 -28.29 -21.09 24.94
CA PRO A 939 -27.57 -22.28 24.47
C PRO A 939 -28.52 -23.27 23.80
N SER A 940 -28.05 -24.00 22.79
CA SER A 940 -28.85 -25.05 22.14
C SER A 940 -29.06 -26.26 23.08
N VAL A 941 -30.30 -26.73 23.17
CA VAL A 941 -30.71 -27.82 24.09
C VAL A 941 -30.21 -29.20 23.64
N ASN A 942 -29.83 -29.34 22.38
CA ASN A 942 -29.43 -30.61 21.74
C ASN A 942 -27.91 -30.75 21.53
N GLY A 943 -27.09 -29.83 22.05
CA GLY A 943 -25.62 -29.92 21.93
C GLY A 943 -25.06 -30.94 22.91
N ALA A 944 -24.23 -31.88 22.44
CA ALA A 944 -23.66 -32.95 23.28
C ALA A 944 -22.65 -32.45 24.34
N LEU A 945 -22.36 -31.14 24.38
CA LEU A 945 -21.33 -30.52 25.23
C LEU A 945 -21.96 -29.57 26.26
N PRO A 946 -21.56 -29.63 27.53
CA PRO A 946 -22.10 -28.75 28.56
C PRO A 946 -21.55 -27.33 28.44
N THR A 947 -22.41 -26.33 28.67
CA THR A 947 -22.03 -24.91 28.72
C THR A 947 -21.21 -24.64 29.99
N GLN A 948 -20.04 -24.03 29.83
CA GLN A 948 -19.14 -23.66 30.93
C GLN A 948 -19.27 -22.20 31.36
N SER A 949 -19.45 -21.28 30.42
CA SER A 949 -19.73 -19.90 30.75
C SER A 949 -20.42 -19.17 29.61
N MET A 950 -21.16 -18.12 29.95
CA MET A 950 -21.74 -17.17 28.99
C MET A 950 -21.55 -15.75 29.52
N ARG A 951 -21.31 -14.79 28.62
CA ARG A 951 -21.22 -13.37 28.93
C ARG A 951 -21.88 -12.55 27.83
N ILE A 952 -22.64 -11.54 28.20
CA ILE A 952 -23.23 -10.57 27.27
C ILE A 952 -22.95 -9.15 27.76
N VAL A 953 -22.64 -8.26 26.83
CA VAL A 953 -22.41 -6.82 27.06
C VAL A 953 -23.17 -6.05 25.99
N ALA A 954 -24.01 -5.10 26.39
CA ALA A 954 -24.70 -4.19 25.47
C ALA A 954 -24.24 -2.75 25.73
N GLN A 955 -24.05 -1.98 24.67
CA GLN A 955 -23.54 -0.61 24.69
C GLN A 955 -24.39 0.27 23.77
N ALA A 956 -24.72 1.50 24.18
CA ALA A 956 -25.48 2.45 23.37
C ALA A 956 -24.59 3.61 22.90
N PHE A 957 -24.52 3.84 21.58
CA PHE A 957 -23.76 4.96 21.03
C PHE A 957 -24.56 6.28 21.08
N LYS A 958 -23.89 7.38 21.42
CA LYS A 958 -24.43 8.75 21.37
C LYS A 958 -24.67 9.14 19.91
N ARG A 959 -25.81 9.78 19.66
CA ARG A 959 -26.17 10.24 18.32
C ARG A 959 -25.58 11.60 18.00
#